data_AF-A0A2V8PHX5-F1
#
_entry.id   AF-A0A2V8PHX5-F1
#
_cell.length_a   1.000
_cell.length_b   1.000
_cell.length_c   1.000
_cell.angle_alpha   90.00
_cell.angle_beta   90.00
_cell.angle_gamma   90.00
#
_symmetry.space_group_name_H-M   'P 1'
#
loop_
_entity.id
_entity.type
_entity.pdbx_description
1 polymer ?
#
loop_
_entity_poly.entity_id
_entity_poly.type
_entity_poly.pdbx_seq_one_letter_code
_entity_poly.pdbx_strand_id
1 'polypeptide(L)'
;MSQFLTPTFFCILLFSSSSVAQSQPLQLLAWPTVNAARTDVALGTNGKIAFVKYSANASNIFVMNADGTDQSNVTYGSSPAWSPNGSQIAFAICPPCDIFLMNADGSNLTRFSYMSDNDVLASLPAWSPDGKKIVFVTGGFGSGSSSTIWVMDAAGGDPVRINQSVSYHGRLAWSPDGTRIALIARTINLSIQGEDFVFVMNANGSGMTSVANNAAPGGHVAWSPDGSRILYSRLIDASDPHSLINLYLVNSAGGTPSQLTNGAYRDVAPVWSPDGSLIAFDSDRNQPSCATGTLCTEIFLMNADGSNQHPIANQPVVGIVYDWQSLTPKQVLSPLPATLQLNAPAYGVSERDGGARILVTRLGDLSGEASVDFATSDGTARARSDYTPIFRSLRFAAGEGEKAIVIPITNNAYVQGDRTVNLTLSNARSSSFGASTNAVLTITEDDVLPPTINPLDATQFFVSQHYSDFLSRVPDDSGLNFWTRQITSCGSNQKCMETARINVSAAFFLSLEFQQTGFLVERIYKAAYGDALVTSGLGGAHQLAAPIVRFDEFLPDTQRIGQDLIVGQGGWQTVLEGNKQAFTFDFVQRPRFALGYPTWMTPVQFVEALFANAGVTPSALERESAIGEFNGAGSSSDNAARARALRRVAENSTLAQQEFNRAFVLMQYFGYLRRNPNEGRDADHTGYDFWLTKLNQFNGDFQKSEMVKAFISSTEYRQRFRP
;
A
#
# COMPACT_ATOMS: atom_id res chain seq x y z
N MET A 1 43.90 0.82 -69.67
CA MET A 1 45.29 0.35 -69.59
C MET A 1 45.35 -0.76 -68.56
N SER A 2 45.89 -1.93 -68.97
CA SER A 2 46.49 -3.03 -68.18
C SER A 2 45.75 -3.50 -66.90
N GLN A 3 45.07 -4.64 -66.80
CA GLN A 3 45.31 -6.04 -67.24
C GLN A 3 46.41 -6.78 -66.41
N PHE A 4 46.05 -8.01 -65.99
CA PHE A 4 46.88 -9.18 -65.59
C PHE A 4 47.35 -9.27 -64.12
N LEU A 5 47.43 -10.43 -63.43
CA LEU A 5 47.43 -11.86 -63.78
C LEU A 5 47.09 -12.72 -62.54
N THR A 6 46.44 -13.88 -62.75
CA THR A 6 46.34 -15.03 -61.84
C THR A 6 47.66 -15.87 -61.87
N PRO A 7 47.84 -16.95 -61.06
CA PRO A 7 47.32 -18.26 -61.46
C PRO A 7 46.89 -19.21 -60.32
N THR A 8 46.09 -20.18 -60.76
CA THR A 8 45.40 -21.30 -60.11
C THR A 8 46.31 -22.54 -59.91
N PHE A 9 45.97 -23.45 -58.99
CA PHE A 9 46.22 -24.90 -59.17
C PHE A 9 45.16 -25.79 -58.49
N PHE A 10 45.01 -26.97 -59.07
CA PHE A 10 43.86 -27.89 -59.21
C PHE A 10 43.73 -29.02 -58.14
N CYS A 11 42.50 -29.58 -58.02
CA CYS A 11 42.07 -31.03 -58.00
C CYS A 11 41.13 -31.43 -56.83
N ILE A 12 39.82 -31.69 -57.02
CA ILE A 12 39.13 -32.96 -57.49
C ILE A 12 39.04 -34.02 -56.35
N LEU A 13 37.94 -34.69 -55.94
CA LEU A 13 36.51 -34.93 -56.30
C LEU A 13 35.85 -35.62 -55.04
N LEU A 14 34.55 -35.55 -54.73
CA LEU A 14 33.50 -36.47 -55.25
C LEU A 14 32.08 -36.03 -54.81
N PHE A 15 31.11 -36.39 -55.66
CA PHE A 15 29.72 -35.94 -55.81
C PHE A 15 28.66 -36.77 -55.03
N SER A 16 27.47 -36.16 -54.82
CA SER A 16 26.20 -36.74 -55.32
C SER A 16 25.07 -35.70 -55.50
N SER A 17 24.57 -35.64 -56.77
CA SER A 17 23.20 -35.40 -57.29
C SER A 17 22.30 -34.26 -56.71
N SER A 18 21.59 -33.42 -57.48
CA SER A 18 21.11 -33.49 -58.87
C SER A 18 20.63 -32.11 -59.35
N SER A 19 20.45 -31.97 -60.66
CA SER A 19 20.49 -30.79 -61.53
C SER A 19 19.20 -29.96 -61.70
N VAL A 20 19.42 -28.63 -61.82
CA VAL A 20 18.95 -27.66 -62.86
C VAL A 20 17.45 -27.36 -63.00
N ALA A 21 17.04 -26.11 -62.73
CA ALA A 21 16.41 -25.22 -63.72
C ALA A 21 16.20 -23.76 -63.21
N GLN A 22 16.61 -22.82 -64.06
CA GLN A 22 16.05 -21.49 -64.33
C GLN A 22 15.89 -20.43 -63.21
N SER A 23 16.60 -19.33 -63.45
CA SER A 23 16.44 -18.00 -62.88
C SER A 23 15.01 -17.45 -63.02
N GLN A 24 14.36 -17.20 -61.88
CA GLN A 24 13.37 -16.15 -61.69
C GLN A 24 13.88 -15.22 -60.58
N PRO A 25 13.65 -13.89 -60.66
CA PRO A 25 14.09 -12.99 -59.62
C PRO A 25 13.32 -13.31 -58.34
N LEU A 26 14.03 -13.61 -57.25
CA LEU A 26 13.43 -13.65 -55.92
C LEU A 26 12.85 -12.27 -55.65
N GLN A 27 11.53 -12.19 -55.65
CA GLN A 27 10.80 -11.06 -55.10
C GLN A 27 11.33 -10.81 -53.69
N LEU A 28 11.84 -9.60 -53.50
CA LEU A 28 12.07 -9.02 -52.20
C LEU A 28 10.74 -9.14 -51.43
N LEU A 29 10.64 -10.12 -50.54
CA LEU A 29 9.61 -10.09 -49.50
C LEU A 29 10.00 -8.90 -48.62
N ALA A 30 9.46 -7.73 -49.00
CA ALA A 30 9.37 -6.59 -48.12
C ALA A 30 8.75 -7.12 -46.82
N TRP A 31 9.53 -7.06 -45.75
CA TRP A 31 9.01 -7.12 -44.40
C TRP A 31 7.83 -6.14 -44.36
N PRO A 32 6.68 -6.50 -43.76
CA PRO A 32 5.63 -5.52 -43.59
C PRO A 32 6.28 -4.35 -42.85
N THR A 33 6.28 -3.19 -43.50
CA THR A 33 6.62 -1.92 -42.87
C THR A 33 5.56 -1.72 -41.80
N VAL A 34 5.83 -2.26 -40.62
CA VAL A 34 5.16 -1.83 -39.40
C VAL A 34 5.73 -0.45 -39.13
N ASN A 35 5.19 0.54 -39.86
CA ASN A 35 4.99 1.87 -39.33
C ASN A 35 3.92 1.75 -38.23
N ALA A 36 4.22 1.00 -37.17
CA ALA A 36 3.65 1.35 -35.89
C ALA A 36 4.38 2.64 -35.55
N ALA A 37 3.66 3.76 -35.62
CA ALA A 37 4.09 4.96 -34.94
C ALA A 37 4.49 4.54 -33.53
N ARG A 38 5.79 4.57 -33.22
CA ARG A 38 6.25 4.63 -31.84
C ARG A 38 5.48 5.80 -31.26
N THR A 39 4.61 5.53 -30.30
CA THR A 39 4.06 6.58 -29.46
C THR A 39 5.18 6.96 -28.51
N ASP A 40 6.19 7.66 -29.07
CA ASP A 40 7.21 8.30 -28.29
C ASP A 40 6.48 9.32 -27.42
N VAL A 41 6.42 9.02 -26.11
CA VAL A 41 6.15 10.02 -25.08
C VAL A 41 7.02 11.22 -25.43
N ALA A 42 6.41 12.42 -25.53
CA ALA A 42 7.08 13.61 -26.02
C ALA A 42 8.43 13.82 -25.32
N LEU A 43 9.52 13.49 -26.02
CA LEU A 43 10.93 13.58 -25.57
C LEU A 43 11.39 15.02 -25.29
N GLY A 44 10.48 16.00 -25.27
CA GLY A 44 10.76 17.43 -25.10
C GLY A 44 10.94 17.89 -23.65
N THR A 45 10.78 17.02 -22.66
CA THR A 45 10.91 17.36 -21.21
C THR A 45 12.17 16.81 -20.55
N ASN A 46 12.79 15.77 -21.11
CA ASN A 46 13.99 15.11 -20.55
C ASN A 46 15.25 15.51 -21.34
N GLY A 47 16.34 15.81 -20.63
CA GLY A 47 17.60 16.22 -21.25
C GLY A 47 18.52 15.07 -21.64
N LYS A 48 19.80 15.39 -21.87
CA LYS A 48 20.84 14.43 -22.23
C LYS A 48 21.24 13.52 -21.07
N ILE A 49 21.61 12.28 -21.37
CA ILE A 49 22.21 11.33 -20.42
C ILE A 49 23.72 11.55 -20.42
N ALA A 50 24.31 11.73 -19.23
CA ALA A 50 25.75 11.72 -19.02
C ALA A 50 26.23 10.35 -18.56
N PHE A 51 27.25 9.83 -19.25
CA PHE A 51 27.78 8.49 -19.03
C PHE A 51 29.29 8.46 -19.28
N VAL A 52 29.98 7.46 -18.73
CA VAL A 52 31.44 7.35 -18.85
C VAL A 52 31.80 6.13 -19.68
N LYS A 53 32.70 6.32 -20.65
CA LYS A 53 33.35 5.23 -21.39
C LYS A 53 34.77 5.04 -20.84
N TYR A 54 35.10 3.81 -20.48
CA TYR A 54 36.41 3.43 -19.98
C TYR A 54 37.22 2.73 -21.06
N SER A 55 38.51 3.03 -21.09
CA SER A 55 39.53 2.35 -21.88
C SER A 55 40.68 1.95 -20.96
N ALA A 56 41.61 1.12 -21.45
CA ALA A 56 42.70 0.56 -20.64
C ALA A 56 43.47 1.61 -19.81
N ASN A 57 43.55 2.87 -20.27
CA ASN A 57 44.31 3.94 -19.60
C ASN A 57 43.55 5.27 -19.43
N ALA A 58 42.26 5.35 -19.76
CA ALA A 58 41.52 6.61 -19.72
C ALA A 58 40.02 6.43 -19.48
N SER A 59 39.42 7.41 -18.80
CA SER A 59 37.96 7.59 -18.66
C SER A 59 37.54 8.88 -19.36
N ASN A 60 36.47 8.80 -20.14
CA ASN A 60 35.93 9.94 -20.88
C ASN A 60 34.44 10.08 -20.61
N ILE A 61 34.00 11.33 -20.41
CA ILE A 61 32.61 11.70 -20.16
C ILE A 61 31.94 11.96 -21.50
N PHE A 62 30.89 11.20 -21.78
CA PHE A 62 30.05 11.36 -22.95
C PHE A 62 28.67 11.87 -22.55
N VAL A 63 28.03 12.57 -23.48
CA VAL A 63 26.60 12.90 -23.40
C VAL A 63 25.88 12.40 -24.64
N MET A 64 24.62 12.00 -24.48
CA MET A 64 23.76 11.53 -25.57
C MET A 64 22.30 11.89 -25.32
N ASN A 65 21.48 11.86 -26.37
CA ASN A 65 20.03 11.99 -26.24
C ASN A 65 19.45 10.74 -25.57
N ALA A 66 18.23 10.86 -25.04
CA ALA A 66 17.52 9.78 -24.35
C ALA A 66 17.23 8.54 -25.23
N ASP A 67 17.22 8.71 -26.55
CA ASP A 67 17.07 7.62 -27.54
C ASP A 67 18.42 7.00 -27.98
N GLY A 68 19.53 7.39 -27.32
CA GLY A 68 20.88 6.91 -27.58
C GLY A 68 21.57 7.56 -28.79
N THR A 69 20.93 8.54 -29.45
CA THR A 69 21.50 9.33 -30.55
C THR A 69 22.41 10.45 -30.03
N ASP A 70 23.15 11.11 -30.95
CA ASP A 70 24.05 12.24 -30.66
C ASP A 70 25.08 12.02 -29.54
N GLN A 71 25.64 10.81 -29.49
CA GLN A 71 26.76 10.51 -28.58
C GLN A 71 27.96 11.40 -28.90
N SER A 72 28.38 12.20 -27.92
CA SER A 72 29.50 13.13 -28.04
C SER A 72 30.41 13.06 -26.81
N ASN A 73 31.73 13.02 -27.03
CA ASN A 73 32.72 13.12 -25.96
C ASN A 73 32.84 14.58 -25.54
N VAL A 74 32.63 14.86 -24.25
CA VAL A 74 32.65 16.23 -23.71
C VAL A 74 34.00 16.55 -23.08
N THR A 75 34.58 15.62 -22.31
CA THR A 75 35.89 15.80 -21.67
C THR A 75 36.43 14.48 -21.11
N TYR A 76 37.70 14.46 -20.70
CA TYR A 76 38.28 13.37 -19.92
C TYR A 76 37.89 13.51 -18.44
N GLY A 77 37.66 12.39 -17.76
CA GLY A 77 37.22 12.37 -16.36
C GLY A 77 36.21 11.28 -16.06
N SER A 78 35.66 11.34 -14.85
CA SER A 78 34.75 10.33 -14.31
C SER A 78 33.65 10.94 -13.44
N SER A 79 32.61 10.15 -13.17
CA SER A 79 31.50 10.51 -12.26
C SER A 79 30.82 11.85 -12.55
N PRO A 80 30.34 12.11 -13.78
CA PRO A 80 29.64 13.34 -14.12
C PRO A 80 28.30 13.46 -13.39
N ALA A 81 27.95 14.68 -13.00
CA ALA A 81 26.68 15.04 -12.39
C ALA A 81 26.17 16.36 -12.97
N TRP A 82 24.96 16.34 -13.51
CA TRP A 82 24.31 17.53 -14.05
C TRP A 82 23.87 18.46 -12.92
N SER A 83 24.10 19.76 -13.11
CA SER A 83 23.42 20.78 -12.29
C SER A 83 21.91 20.69 -12.49
N PRO A 84 21.07 21.05 -11.51
CA PRO A 84 19.61 20.86 -11.60
C PRO A 84 18.93 21.68 -12.70
N ASN A 85 19.56 22.74 -13.17
CA ASN A 85 19.10 23.55 -14.31
C ASN A 85 19.72 23.09 -15.66
N GLY A 86 20.48 22.00 -15.66
CA GLY A 86 21.12 21.42 -16.83
C GLY A 86 22.25 22.25 -17.45
N SER A 87 22.68 23.35 -16.83
CA SER A 87 23.64 24.30 -17.41
C SER A 87 25.12 23.93 -17.20
N GLN A 88 25.41 23.13 -16.17
CA GLN A 88 26.76 22.73 -15.80
C GLN A 88 26.85 21.23 -15.49
N ILE A 89 28.07 20.70 -15.56
CA ILE A 89 28.44 19.35 -15.14
C ILE A 89 29.53 19.44 -14.09
N ALA A 90 29.32 18.81 -12.93
CA ALA A 90 30.35 18.54 -11.94
C ALA A 90 30.92 17.13 -12.17
N PHE A 91 32.22 16.96 -12.09
CA PHE A 91 32.86 15.67 -12.35
C PHE A 91 34.24 15.57 -11.70
N ALA A 92 34.82 14.38 -11.67
CA ALA A 92 36.14 14.13 -11.09
C ALA A 92 37.20 13.91 -12.18
N ILE A 93 38.37 14.54 -12.02
CA ILE A 93 39.56 14.30 -12.84
C ILE A 93 40.65 13.71 -11.94
N CYS A 94 41.26 12.59 -12.33
CA CYS A 94 42.28 11.86 -11.57
C CYS A 94 43.50 11.50 -12.44
N PRO A 95 44.75 11.34 -11.90
CA PRO A 95 45.22 11.67 -10.55
C PRO A 95 46.00 13.01 -10.46
N PRO A 96 46.04 13.70 -9.28
CA PRO A 96 45.21 13.46 -8.10
C PRO A 96 43.73 13.75 -8.39
N CYS A 97 42.82 13.13 -7.64
CA CYS A 97 41.38 13.29 -7.88
C CYS A 97 40.85 14.59 -7.26
N ASP A 98 40.31 15.47 -8.11
CA ASP A 98 39.62 16.69 -7.69
C ASP A 98 38.29 16.83 -8.42
N ILE A 99 37.37 17.62 -7.84
CA ILE A 99 36.10 18.00 -8.47
C ILE A 99 36.33 19.20 -9.38
N PHE A 100 35.84 19.10 -10.60
CA PHE A 100 35.82 20.14 -11.62
C PHE A 100 34.39 20.47 -12.02
N LEU A 101 34.18 21.73 -12.43
CA LEU A 101 32.95 22.21 -13.05
C LEU A 101 33.23 22.60 -14.50
N MET A 102 32.28 22.32 -15.38
CA MET A 102 32.23 22.86 -16.74
C MET A 102 30.80 23.19 -17.13
N ASN A 103 30.63 24.01 -18.16
CA ASN A 103 29.33 24.22 -18.79
C ASN A 103 28.87 22.93 -19.51
N ALA A 104 27.57 22.81 -19.75
CA ALA A 104 26.94 21.70 -20.47
C ALA A 104 27.53 21.41 -21.86
N ASP A 105 28.09 22.43 -22.51
CA ASP A 105 28.73 22.36 -23.83
C ASP A 105 30.24 22.01 -23.76
N GLY A 106 30.77 21.77 -22.56
CA GLY A 106 32.19 21.46 -22.32
C GLY A 106 33.09 22.70 -22.14
N SER A 107 32.56 23.91 -22.24
CA SER A 107 33.32 25.15 -22.01
C SER A 107 33.49 25.48 -20.52
N ASN A 108 34.32 26.48 -20.20
CA ASN A 108 34.55 26.98 -18.82
C ASN A 108 34.97 25.90 -17.80
N LEU A 109 35.88 25.00 -18.20
CA LEU A 109 36.46 24.03 -17.28
C LEU A 109 37.21 24.74 -16.14
N THR A 110 36.74 24.54 -14.91
CA THR A 110 37.30 25.15 -13.69
C THR A 110 37.45 24.09 -12.60
N ARG A 111 38.55 24.17 -11.84
CA ARG A 111 38.74 23.35 -10.65
C ARG A 111 37.87 23.91 -9.53
N PHE A 112 37.07 23.05 -8.90
CA PHE A 112 36.10 23.43 -7.86
C PHE A 112 36.60 23.15 -6.45
N SER A 113 37.17 21.96 -6.21
CA SER A 113 37.75 21.61 -4.91
C SER A 113 39.23 21.99 -4.84
N TYR A 114 39.62 22.66 -3.74
CA TYR A 114 41.01 22.94 -3.36
C TYR A 114 41.32 22.26 -2.02
N MET A 115 41.34 20.94 -2.01
CA MET A 115 41.70 20.17 -0.81
C MET A 115 43.19 20.36 -0.54
N SER A 116 43.56 20.87 0.64
CA SER A 116 44.90 21.39 0.94
C SER A 116 46.00 20.33 1.17
N ASP A 117 45.72 19.04 1.00
CA ASP A 117 46.69 17.96 1.17
C ASP A 117 46.69 17.03 -0.06
N ASN A 118 47.88 16.76 -0.62
CA ASN A 118 48.09 15.92 -1.80
C ASN A 118 47.63 14.45 -1.65
N ASP A 119 47.14 14.05 -0.47
CA ASP A 119 46.74 12.67 -0.14
C ASP A 119 45.22 12.45 -0.08
N VAL A 120 44.39 13.48 -0.34
CA VAL A 120 42.93 13.37 -0.23
C VAL A 120 42.25 13.45 -1.60
N LEU A 121 41.87 12.30 -2.14
CA LEU A 121 41.19 12.15 -3.44
C LEU A 121 39.70 12.50 -3.33
N ALA A 122 39.22 13.51 -4.07
CA ALA A 122 37.80 13.89 -4.13
C ALA A 122 37.09 13.30 -5.37
N SER A 123 35.92 12.69 -5.21
CA SER A 123 35.13 12.14 -6.33
C SER A 123 33.62 12.10 -6.07
N LEU A 124 32.87 11.61 -7.07
CA LEU A 124 31.42 11.35 -7.02
C LEU A 124 30.60 12.56 -6.57
N PRO A 125 30.72 13.71 -7.27
CA PRO A 125 29.96 14.89 -6.95
C PRO A 125 28.46 14.66 -7.20
N ALA A 126 27.61 15.29 -6.39
CA ALA A 126 26.18 15.39 -6.64
C ALA A 126 25.65 16.75 -6.22
N TRP A 127 24.88 17.38 -7.11
CA TRP A 127 24.26 18.69 -6.87
C TRP A 127 23.05 18.59 -5.95
N SER A 128 22.90 19.55 -5.05
CA SER A 128 21.64 19.77 -4.35
C SER A 128 20.55 20.18 -5.35
N PRO A 129 19.27 19.87 -5.10
CA PRO A 129 18.16 20.18 -5.99
C PRO A 129 18.01 21.66 -6.38
N ASP A 130 18.39 22.56 -5.48
CA ASP A 130 18.34 24.01 -5.68
C ASP A 130 19.59 24.55 -6.40
N GLY A 131 20.57 23.69 -6.70
CA GLY A 131 21.82 24.02 -7.37
C GLY A 131 22.82 24.79 -6.51
N LYS A 132 22.55 24.97 -5.22
CA LYS A 132 23.39 25.80 -4.33
C LYS A 132 24.52 25.06 -3.65
N LYS A 133 24.48 23.72 -3.62
CA LYS A 133 25.47 22.91 -2.93
C LYS A 133 25.89 21.73 -3.79
N ILE A 134 27.13 21.28 -3.58
CA ILE A 134 27.66 20.05 -4.15
C ILE A 134 28.14 19.18 -2.98
N VAL A 135 27.63 17.96 -2.91
CA VAL A 135 28.17 16.93 -2.02
C VAL A 135 29.19 16.10 -2.79
N PHE A 136 30.28 15.73 -2.15
CA PHE A 136 31.32 14.87 -2.74
C PHE A 136 31.97 14.00 -1.67
N VAL A 137 32.70 12.98 -2.10
CA VAL A 137 33.36 12.01 -1.24
C VAL A 137 34.86 12.18 -1.32
N THR A 138 35.53 12.00 -0.19
CA THR A 138 36.99 12.07 -0.10
C THR A 138 37.57 10.86 0.62
N GLY A 139 38.77 10.43 0.24
CA GLY A 139 39.49 9.29 0.84
C GLY A 139 39.71 8.12 -0.12
N GLY A 140 40.16 6.98 0.39
CA GLY A 140 40.48 5.80 -0.42
C GLY A 140 39.23 5.06 -0.91
N PHE A 141 39.24 4.63 -2.18
CA PHE A 141 38.23 3.75 -2.77
C PHE A 141 38.69 2.29 -2.61
N GLY A 142 37.96 1.48 -1.85
CA GLY A 142 38.27 0.06 -1.68
C GLY A 142 37.91 -0.50 -0.31
N SER A 143 37.82 -1.83 -0.21
CA SER A 143 37.51 -2.52 1.04
C SER A 143 38.53 -2.16 2.13
N GLY A 144 38.05 -1.56 3.22
CA GLY A 144 38.87 -1.21 4.38
C GLY A 144 39.44 0.22 4.38
N SER A 145 39.17 1.03 3.35
CA SER A 145 39.50 2.46 3.36
C SER A 145 38.36 3.31 3.95
N SER A 146 38.69 4.28 4.80
CA SER A 146 37.70 5.23 5.33
C SER A 146 37.47 6.36 4.33
N SER A 147 36.21 6.62 4.01
CA SER A 147 35.80 7.79 3.22
C SER A 147 35.09 8.80 4.10
N THR A 148 35.14 10.07 3.71
CA THR A 148 34.41 11.16 4.36
C THR A 148 33.60 11.96 3.36
N ILE A 149 32.39 12.36 3.76
CA ILE A 149 31.45 13.09 2.92
C ILE A 149 31.52 14.57 3.27
N TRP A 150 31.65 15.40 2.22
CA TRP A 150 31.78 16.84 2.31
C TRP A 150 30.71 17.52 1.49
N VAL A 151 30.24 18.67 1.96
CA VAL A 151 29.31 19.56 1.26
C VAL A 151 29.96 20.91 1.09
N MET A 152 29.95 21.44 -0.12
CA MET A 152 30.49 22.76 -0.46
C MET A 152 29.44 23.60 -1.17
N ASP A 153 29.48 24.92 -1.00
CA ASP A 153 28.64 25.84 -1.76
C ASP A 153 29.04 25.81 -3.24
N ALA A 154 28.07 25.71 -4.14
CA ALA A 154 28.32 25.65 -5.58
C ALA A 154 28.94 26.95 -6.14
N ALA A 155 28.78 28.08 -5.44
CA ALA A 155 29.47 29.33 -5.75
C ALA A 155 30.96 29.34 -5.32
N GLY A 156 31.42 28.29 -4.62
CA GLY A 156 32.76 28.18 -4.05
C GLY A 156 32.80 28.49 -2.55
N GLY A 157 33.95 28.27 -1.92
CA GLY A 157 34.15 28.42 -0.47
C GLY A 157 34.74 27.17 0.18
N ASP A 158 34.81 27.15 1.51
CA ASP A 158 35.38 26.00 2.23
C ASP A 158 34.37 24.85 2.33
N PRO A 159 34.76 23.60 2.01
CA PRO A 159 33.89 22.45 2.17
C PRO A 159 33.67 22.11 3.65
N VAL A 160 32.45 21.71 3.98
CA VAL A 160 32.05 21.28 5.33
C VAL A 160 31.90 19.77 5.37
N ARG A 161 32.60 19.11 6.28
CA ARG A 161 32.43 17.67 6.55
C ARG A 161 31.09 17.41 7.25
N ILE A 162 30.29 16.48 6.72
CA ILE A 162 28.96 16.20 7.26
C ILE A 162 28.80 14.81 7.91
N ASN A 163 29.76 13.87 7.81
CA ASN A 163 29.62 12.55 8.44
C ASN A 163 30.89 12.01 9.15
N GLN A 164 30.70 10.96 9.97
CA GLN A 164 31.76 10.15 10.58
C GLN A 164 32.31 9.11 9.59
N SER A 165 33.53 8.61 9.83
CA SER A 165 34.26 7.70 8.92
C SER A 165 33.47 6.40 8.66
N VAL A 166 32.97 6.23 7.44
CA VAL A 166 32.31 5.01 6.95
C VAL A 166 33.08 4.46 5.74
N SER A 167 32.97 3.15 5.50
CA SER A 167 33.50 2.55 4.27
C SER A 167 32.46 2.73 3.18
N TYR A 168 32.64 3.75 2.34
CA TYR A 168 31.67 4.17 1.34
C TYR A 168 31.95 3.51 -0.01
N HIS A 169 30.90 2.98 -0.66
CA HIS A 169 31.07 2.17 -1.87
C HIS A 169 30.15 2.57 -3.04
N GLY A 170 29.54 3.76 -3.10
CA GLY A 170 28.52 4.06 -4.13
C GLY A 170 28.52 5.47 -4.72
N ARG A 171 27.39 5.95 -5.26
CA ARG A 171 27.13 7.37 -5.60
C ARG A 171 26.22 8.00 -4.53
N LEU A 172 26.39 9.30 -4.23
CA LEU A 172 25.51 10.04 -3.31
C LEU A 172 24.32 10.60 -4.08
N ALA A 173 23.15 10.61 -3.46
CA ALA A 173 21.96 11.19 -4.08
C ALA A 173 21.20 12.09 -3.10
N TRP A 174 20.95 13.34 -3.50
CA TRP A 174 20.10 14.26 -2.75
C TRP A 174 18.63 13.88 -2.92
N SER A 175 17.85 13.99 -1.84
CA SER A 175 16.39 13.94 -1.94
C SER A 175 15.89 15.12 -2.77
N PRO A 176 14.75 14.99 -3.47
CA PRO A 176 14.31 16.04 -4.40
C PRO A 176 14.02 17.39 -3.75
N ASP A 177 13.68 17.41 -2.47
CA ASP A 177 13.46 18.57 -1.61
C ASP A 177 14.75 19.15 -0.99
N GLY A 178 15.89 18.47 -1.15
CA GLY A 178 17.19 18.90 -0.66
C GLY A 178 17.40 18.70 0.84
N THR A 179 16.50 18.02 1.54
CA THR A 179 16.56 17.86 3.00
C THR A 179 17.38 16.66 3.45
N ARG A 180 17.57 15.65 2.58
CA ARG A 180 18.20 14.36 2.88
C ARG A 180 19.19 13.94 1.79
N ILE A 181 20.09 13.02 2.14
CA ILE A 181 21.08 12.39 1.25
C ILE A 181 21.00 10.88 1.43
N ALA A 182 20.93 10.14 0.33
CA ALA A 182 21.02 8.68 0.28
C ALA A 182 22.42 8.24 -0.14
N LEU A 183 22.89 7.11 0.41
CA LEU A 183 24.23 6.60 0.17
C LEU A 183 24.33 5.08 0.40
N ILE A 184 25.31 4.43 -0.24
CA ILE A 184 25.67 3.03 0.05
C ILE A 184 26.94 3.02 0.90
N ALA A 185 26.88 2.39 2.06
CA ALA A 185 28.03 2.26 2.95
C ALA A 185 28.01 0.97 3.78
N ARG A 186 29.19 0.62 4.28
CA ARG A 186 29.43 -0.41 5.29
C ARG A 186 29.84 0.25 6.61
N THR A 187 29.13 -0.08 7.69
CA THR A 187 29.41 0.48 9.02
C THR A 187 30.49 -0.36 9.72
N ILE A 188 31.53 0.29 10.24
CA ILE A 188 32.73 -0.37 10.81
C ILE A 188 32.49 -0.91 12.24
N ASN A 189 31.34 -0.56 12.87
CA ASN A 189 31.04 -0.82 14.29
C ASN A 189 29.93 -1.86 14.53
N LEU A 190 29.48 -2.56 13.49
CA LEU A 190 28.55 -3.68 13.63
C LEU A 190 29.36 -4.97 13.52
N SER A 191 29.19 -5.87 14.47
CA SER A 191 29.80 -7.21 14.55
C SER A 191 29.37 -8.17 13.42
N ILE A 192 28.93 -7.63 12.29
CA ILE A 192 28.45 -8.32 11.11
C ILE A 192 29.49 -8.05 10.02
N GLN A 193 30.37 -9.01 9.78
CA GLN A 193 31.32 -8.90 8.68
C GLN A 193 30.58 -9.09 7.35
N GLY A 194 30.66 -8.11 6.45
CA GLY A 194 30.57 -8.36 5.00
C GLY A 194 29.48 -7.68 4.17
N GLU A 195 28.47 -7.02 4.76
CA GLU A 195 27.31 -6.50 4.00
C GLU A 195 27.29 -4.96 3.86
N ASP A 196 26.86 -4.46 2.70
CA ASP A 196 26.62 -3.05 2.44
C ASP A 196 25.12 -2.73 2.54
N PHE A 197 24.80 -1.53 3.03
CA PHE A 197 23.42 -1.09 3.24
C PHE A 197 23.15 0.20 2.48
N VAL A 198 21.87 0.44 2.17
CA VAL A 198 21.38 1.75 1.74
C VAL A 198 21.03 2.55 2.99
N PHE A 199 21.66 3.70 3.14
CA PHE A 199 21.39 4.64 4.22
C PHE A 199 20.76 5.93 3.69
N VAL A 200 19.95 6.54 4.54
CA VAL A 200 19.46 7.91 4.38
C VAL A 200 19.89 8.72 5.59
N MET A 201 20.39 9.93 5.36
CA MET A 201 20.74 10.89 6.41
C MET A 201 20.19 12.27 6.06
N ASN A 202 20.09 13.16 7.05
CA ASN A 202 19.78 14.57 6.82
C ASN A 202 20.90 15.23 5.99
N ALA A 203 20.60 16.32 5.29
CA ALA A 203 21.57 17.07 4.48
C ALA A 203 22.77 17.62 5.29
N ASN A 204 22.61 17.79 6.60
CA ASN A 204 23.68 18.15 7.54
C ASN A 204 24.46 16.92 8.07
N GLY A 205 24.10 15.72 7.59
CA GLY A 205 24.66 14.41 7.93
C GLY A 205 24.27 13.82 9.29
N SER A 206 23.34 14.46 10.01
CA SER A 206 22.72 13.87 11.20
C SER A 206 21.66 12.81 10.84
N GLY A 207 21.27 11.98 11.80
CA GLY A 207 20.12 11.09 11.67
C GLY A 207 20.28 9.99 10.61
N MET A 208 21.49 9.46 10.43
CA MET A 208 21.76 8.40 9.47
C MET A 208 21.07 7.09 9.87
N THR A 209 20.20 6.57 9.01
CA THR A 209 19.42 5.34 9.22
C THR A 209 19.47 4.44 8.00
N SER A 210 19.58 3.12 8.20
CA SER A 210 19.51 2.14 7.11
C SER A 210 18.07 1.94 6.65
N VAL A 211 17.83 1.95 5.34
CA VAL A 211 16.51 1.73 4.73
C VAL A 211 16.42 0.43 3.93
N ALA A 212 17.56 -0.13 3.51
CA ALA A 212 17.63 -1.44 2.85
C ALA A 212 18.99 -2.12 3.10
N ASN A 213 19.02 -3.44 2.94
CA ASN A 213 20.21 -4.29 3.06
C ASN A 213 20.65 -4.88 1.70
N ASN A 214 21.78 -5.60 1.74
CA ASN A 214 22.38 -6.29 0.58
C ASN A 214 22.62 -5.38 -0.62
N ALA A 215 22.95 -4.11 -0.37
CA ALA A 215 23.32 -3.20 -1.44
C ALA A 215 24.57 -3.74 -2.15
N ALA A 216 24.63 -3.60 -3.47
CA ALA A 216 25.80 -4.02 -4.23
C ALA A 216 26.99 -3.07 -3.95
N PRO A 217 28.17 -3.58 -3.58
CA PRO A 217 29.38 -2.76 -3.49
C PRO A 217 29.69 -2.13 -4.85
N GLY A 218 30.02 -0.84 -4.88
CA GLY A 218 30.22 -0.10 -6.13
C GLY A 218 28.91 0.39 -6.79
N GLY A 219 27.74 0.10 -6.21
CA GLY A 219 26.43 0.42 -6.79
C GLY A 219 26.04 1.90 -6.70
N HIS A 220 25.08 2.33 -7.53
CA HIS A 220 24.48 3.67 -7.40
C HIS A 220 23.18 3.61 -6.60
N VAL A 221 22.86 4.73 -5.95
CA VAL A 221 21.53 5.01 -5.40
C VAL A 221 20.97 6.24 -6.08
N ALA A 222 19.65 6.25 -6.29
CA ALA A 222 18.94 7.40 -6.83
C ALA A 222 17.59 7.58 -6.12
N TRP A 223 17.23 8.82 -5.79
CA TRP A 223 15.88 9.13 -5.33
C TRP A 223 14.92 9.13 -6.52
N SER A 224 13.71 8.60 -6.32
CA SER A 224 12.64 8.87 -7.26
C SER A 224 12.38 10.39 -7.33
N PRO A 225 11.99 10.96 -8.49
CA PRO A 225 11.81 12.40 -8.62
C PRO A 225 10.80 13.02 -7.65
N ASP A 226 9.85 12.24 -7.15
CA ASP A 226 8.87 12.62 -6.12
C ASP A 226 9.39 12.49 -4.67
N GLY A 227 10.57 11.90 -4.47
CA GLY A 227 11.22 11.72 -3.18
C GLY A 227 10.66 10.58 -2.32
N SER A 228 9.71 9.80 -2.82
CA SER A 228 9.04 8.76 -2.05
C SER A 228 9.86 7.46 -1.92
N ARG A 229 10.70 7.15 -2.92
CA ARG A 229 11.42 5.88 -3.05
C ARG A 229 12.90 6.09 -3.35
N ILE A 230 13.69 5.05 -3.06
CA ILE A 230 15.12 4.96 -3.37
C ILE A 230 15.34 3.75 -4.26
N LEU A 231 15.92 4.00 -5.43
CA LEU A 231 16.36 3.02 -6.41
C LEU A 231 17.81 2.64 -6.11
N TYR A 232 18.10 1.34 -6.06
CA TYR A 232 19.43 0.86 -5.75
C TYR A 232 19.73 -0.50 -6.38
N SER A 233 21.01 -0.79 -6.57
CA SER A 233 21.50 -2.10 -7.00
C SER A 233 21.66 -3.02 -5.79
N ARG A 234 21.11 -4.24 -5.86
CA ARG A 234 21.13 -5.23 -4.79
C ARG A 234 21.94 -6.47 -5.21
N LEU A 235 22.90 -6.87 -4.39
CA LEU A 235 23.66 -8.11 -4.56
C LEU A 235 22.77 -9.29 -4.15
N ILE A 236 22.60 -10.24 -5.08
CA ILE A 236 21.77 -11.43 -4.91
C ILE A 236 22.63 -12.64 -4.58
N ASP A 237 23.68 -12.87 -5.38
CA ASP A 237 24.62 -13.98 -5.18
C ASP A 237 26.03 -13.52 -5.51
N ALA A 238 26.88 -13.49 -4.48
CA ALA A 238 28.29 -13.14 -4.60
C ALA A 238 29.18 -14.31 -5.07
N SER A 239 28.65 -15.55 -5.02
CA SER A 239 29.35 -16.76 -5.44
C SER A 239 29.26 -17.00 -6.95
N ASP A 240 28.33 -16.32 -7.62
CA ASP A 240 28.24 -16.29 -9.07
C ASP A 240 29.50 -15.66 -9.69
N PRO A 241 30.06 -16.23 -10.78
CA PRO A 241 31.29 -15.74 -11.41
C PRO A 241 31.23 -14.26 -11.86
N HIS A 242 30.03 -13.73 -12.05
CA HIS A 242 29.76 -12.35 -12.47
C HIS A 242 29.12 -11.49 -11.36
N SER A 243 28.86 -12.07 -10.18
CA SER A 243 28.07 -11.48 -9.09
C SER A 243 26.67 -11.04 -9.53
N LEU A 244 25.66 -11.85 -9.25
CA LEU A 244 24.27 -11.55 -9.63
C LEU A 244 23.78 -10.30 -8.90
N ILE A 245 23.44 -9.25 -9.65
CA ILE A 245 22.98 -7.96 -9.12
C ILE A 245 21.73 -7.53 -9.88
N ASN A 246 20.67 -7.20 -9.14
CA ASN A 246 19.40 -6.75 -9.69
C ASN A 246 19.01 -5.39 -9.11
N LEU A 247 18.10 -4.67 -9.79
CA LEU A 247 17.61 -3.36 -9.35
C LEU A 247 16.38 -3.49 -8.45
N TYR A 248 16.37 -2.73 -7.37
CA TYR A 248 15.28 -2.70 -6.38
C TYR A 248 14.87 -1.27 -6.05
N LEU A 249 13.60 -1.11 -5.72
CA LEU A 249 13.06 0.09 -5.08
C LEU A 249 12.73 -0.20 -3.63
N VAL A 250 13.07 0.73 -2.74
CA VAL A 250 12.62 0.73 -1.36
C VAL A 250 11.96 2.07 -1.04
N ASN A 251 10.98 2.08 -0.13
CA ASN A 251 10.45 3.35 0.37
C ASN A 251 11.59 4.14 1.08
N SER A 252 11.60 5.46 0.93
CA SER A 252 12.63 6.32 1.54
C SER A 252 12.68 6.28 3.07
N ALA A 253 11.63 5.77 3.72
CA ALA A 253 11.56 5.49 5.16
C ALA A 253 11.99 4.06 5.53
N GLY A 254 12.31 3.20 4.55
CA GLY A 254 12.59 1.78 4.73
C GLY A 254 11.38 0.89 4.47
N GLY A 255 11.50 -0.41 4.72
CA GLY A 255 10.46 -1.41 4.47
C GLY A 255 10.91 -2.49 3.48
N THR A 256 9.97 -3.29 2.98
CA THR A 256 10.28 -4.40 2.05
C THR A 256 10.61 -3.84 0.65
N PRO A 257 11.82 -4.07 0.12
CA PRO A 257 12.17 -3.62 -1.23
C PRO A 257 11.41 -4.41 -2.31
N SER A 258 10.92 -3.71 -3.33
CA SER A 258 10.32 -4.30 -4.54
C SER A 258 11.38 -4.49 -5.63
N GLN A 259 11.43 -5.68 -6.21
CA GLN A 259 12.35 -6.00 -7.31
C GLN A 259 11.84 -5.41 -8.63
N LEU A 260 12.73 -4.76 -9.38
CA LEU A 260 12.43 -4.24 -10.73
C LEU A 260 12.98 -5.14 -11.84
N THR A 261 14.15 -5.73 -11.63
CA THR A 261 14.80 -6.61 -12.62
C THR A 261 15.06 -7.99 -12.03
N ASN A 262 14.93 -9.02 -12.86
CA ASN A 262 15.01 -10.41 -12.44
C ASN A 262 15.70 -11.27 -13.50
N GLY A 263 17.03 -11.32 -13.46
CA GLY A 263 17.77 -12.26 -14.29
C GLY A 263 19.13 -12.65 -13.76
N ALA A 264 19.76 -13.58 -14.48
CA ALA A 264 21.11 -14.06 -14.23
C ALA A 264 22.14 -13.17 -14.92
N TYR A 265 22.07 -11.86 -14.64
CA TYR A 265 22.91 -10.81 -15.19
C TYR A 265 23.16 -9.74 -14.12
N ARG A 266 24.03 -8.77 -14.43
CA ARG A 266 24.38 -7.64 -13.57
C ARG A 266 23.71 -6.37 -14.07
N ASP A 267 22.65 -5.96 -13.37
CA ASP A 267 22.02 -4.66 -13.57
C ASP A 267 22.48 -3.65 -12.50
N VAL A 268 23.17 -2.59 -12.93
CA VAL A 268 23.77 -1.60 -12.02
C VAL A 268 23.58 -0.16 -12.48
N ALA A 269 24.09 0.77 -11.67
CA ALA A 269 24.15 2.20 -11.96
C ALA A 269 22.81 2.85 -12.37
N PRO A 270 21.68 2.54 -11.71
CA PRO A 270 20.39 3.03 -12.15
C PRO A 270 20.23 4.54 -11.91
N VAL A 271 19.61 5.24 -12.87
CA VAL A 271 19.24 6.66 -12.76
C VAL A 271 17.82 6.89 -13.28
N TRP A 272 17.13 7.86 -12.68
CA TRP A 272 15.81 8.27 -13.11
C TRP A 272 15.89 9.29 -14.26
N SER A 273 14.95 9.18 -15.20
CA SER A 273 14.58 10.32 -16.02
C SER A 273 14.04 11.47 -15.14
N PRO A 274 14.27 12.73 -15.52
CA PRO A 274 13.79 13.90 -14.75
C PRO A 274 12.29 13.89 -14.45
N ASP A 275 11.47 13.41 -15.40
CA ASP A 275 10.01 13.28 -15.22
C ASP A 275 9.58 12.01 -14.47
N GLY A 276 10.51 11.11 -14.17
CA GLY A 276 10.27 9.88 -13.42
C GLY A 276 9.55 8.78 -14.20
N SER A 277 9.37 8.93 -15.52
CA SER A 277 8.68 7.94 -16.35
C SER A 277 9.56 6.74 -16.72
N LEU A 278 10.86 6.99 -16.86
CA LEU A 278 11.87 6.02 -17.29
C LEU A 278 13.03 5.89 -16.29
N ILE A 279 13.69 4.75 -16.33
CA ILE A 279 14.95 4.46 -15.64
C ILE A 279 15.98 4.04 -16.69
N ALA A 280 17.17 4.65 -16.65
CA ALA A 280 18.33 4.19 -17.38
C ALA A 280 19.25 3.39 -16.44
N PHE A 281 19.83 2.31 -16.92
CA PHE A 281 20.69 1.44 -16.12
C PHE A 281 21.67 0.68 -17.01
N ASP A 282 22.70 0.13 -16.39
CA ASP A 282 23.74 -0.65 -17.07
C ASP A 282 23.43 -2.14 -16.91
N SER A 283 23.54 -2.92 -17.98
CA SER A 283 23.24 -4.36 -17.98
C SER A 283 24.23 -5.14 -18.85
N ASP A 284 24.72 -6.29 -18.36
CA ASP A 284 25.58 -7.21 -19.13
C ASP A 284 24.80 -8.33 -19.85
N ARG A 285 23.47 -8.30 -19.81
CA ARG A 285 22.60 -9.37 -20.34
C ARG A 285 22.83 -9.77 -21.80
N ASN A 286 23.42 -8.89 -22.61
CA ASN A 286 23.71 -9.13 -24.03
C ASN A 286 25.19 -9.49 -24.30
N GLN A 287 26.07 -9.45 -23.30
CA GLN A 287 27.53 -9.62 -23.45
C GLN A 287 28.12 -10.56 -22.39
N PRO A 288 27.78 -11.87 -22.40
CA PRO A 288 28.14 -12.81 -21.33
C PRO A 288 29.62 -13.22 -21.25
N SER A 289 30.51 -12.70 -22.09
CA SER A 289 31.89 -13.21 -22.26
C SER A 289 32.98 -12.15 -22.12
N CYS A 290 32.85 -11.23 -21.17
CA CYS A 290 33.97 -10.36 -20.84
C CYS A 290 34.90 -10.96 -19.79
N ALA A 291 36.19 -11.03 -20.15
CA ALA A 291 37.25 -11.35 -19.23
C ALA A 291 37.24 -10.35 -18.05
N THR A 292 37.50 -10.87 -16.86
CA THR A 292 37.63 -10.10 -15.62
C THR A 292 38.48 -8.84 -15.84
N GLY A 293 37.89 -7.66 -15.59
CA GLY A 293 38.59 -6.37 -15.65
C GLY A 293 38.26 -5.45 -16.83
N THR A 294 37.37 -5.83 -17.74
CA THR A 294 36.84 -4.90 -18.79
C THR A 294 35.36 -4.61 -18.52
N LEU A 295 34.96 -3.32 -18.49
CA LEU A 295 33.55 -2.92 -18.32
C LEU A 295 32.77 -3.26 -19.60
N CYS A 296 31.85 -4.21 -19.50
CA CYS A 296 31.08 -4.76 -20.63
C CYS A 296 29.57 -4.69 -20.42
N THR A 297 29.11 -3.63 -19.77
CA THR A 297 27.69 -3.34 -19.64
C THR A 297 27.23 -2.46 -20.81
N GLU A 298 26.06 -2.77 -21.33
CA GLU A 298 25.32 -1.93 -22.27
C GLU A 298 24.31 -1.08 -21.49
N ILE A 299 24.01 0.12 -22.00
CA ILE A 299 22.99 0.99 -21.41
C ILE A 299 21.59 0.57 -21.85
N PHE A 300 20.73 0.32 -20.87
CA PHE A 300 19.34 -0.07 -21.02
C PHE A 300 18.39 1.01 -20.51
N LEU A 301 17.16 0.97 -21.02
CA LEU A 301 16.01 1.71 -20.53
C LEU A 301 14.93 0.76 -20.05
N MET A 302 14.16 1.21 -19.07
CA MET A 302 12.90 0.60 -18.67
C MET A 302 11.92 1.66 -18.17
N ASN A 303 10.65 1.28 -18.10
CA ASN A 303 9.64 2.08 -17.41
C ASN A 303 9.93 2.14 -15.91
N ALA A 304 9.38 3.15 -15.23
CA ALA A 304 9.47 3.34 -13.78
C ALA A 304 9.03 2.15 -12.92
N ASP A 305 8.17 1.28 -13.46
CA ASP A 305 7.65 0.07 -12.81
C ASP A 305 8.49 -1.18 -13.10
N GLY A 306 9.60 -1.05 -13.84
CA GLY A 306 10.48 -2.14 -14.23
C GLY A 306 10.08 -2.86 -15.52
N SER A 307 8.95 -2.49 -16.14
CA SER A 307 8.50 -3.06 -17.40
C SER A 307 9.24 -2.46 -18.60
N ASN A 308 9.09 -3.09 -19.78
CA ASN A 308 9.66 -2.62 -21.04
C ASN A 308 11.18 -2.41 -21.01
N GLN A 309 11.92 -3.38 -20.45
CA GLN A 309 13.38 -3.34 -20.43
C GLN A 309 13.95 -3.61 -21.84
N HIS A 310 14.71 -2.66 -22.38
CA HIS A 310 15.35 -2.81 -23.69
C HIS A 310 16.65 -2.00 -23.78
N PRO A 311 17.59 -2.35 -24.69
CA PRO A 311 18.76 -1.53 -24.96
C PRO A 311 18.34 -0.11 -25.37
N ILE A 312 19.13 0.90 -24.99
CA ILE A 312 18.80 2.30 -25.30
C ILE A 312 18.78 2.59 -26.81
N ALA A 313 19.60 1.88 -27.59
CA ALA A 313 19.70 2.02 -29.04
C ALA A 313 19.86 0.65 -29.73
N ASN A 314 19.63 0.63 -31.05
CA ASN A 314 19.75 -0.59 -31.87
C ASN A 314 21.20 -1.12 -31.95
N GLN A 315 22.19 -0.26 -31.72
CA GLN A 315 23.60 -0.63 -31.61
C GLN A 315 24.03 -0.54 -30.14
N PRO A 316 24.81 -1.50 -29.63
CA PRO A 316 25.29 -1.49 -28.25
C PRO A 316 25.96 -0.17 -27.86
N VAL A 317 25.44 0.46 -26.81
CA VAL A 317 26.09 1.62 -26.17
C VAL A 317 26.77 1.15 -24.91
N VAL A 318 28.08 0.92 -24.98
CA VAL A 318 28.90 0.47 -23.84
C VAL A 318 29.36 1.67 -23.02
N GLY A 319 29.14 1.62 -21.72
CA GLY A 319 29.51 2.66 -20.76
C GLY A 319 28.80 2.49 -19.42
N ILE A 320 29.04 3.44 -18.51
CA ILE A 320 28.36 3.52 -17.22
C ILE A 320 27.50 4.78 -17.16
N VAL A 321 26.19 4.64 -16.98
CA VAL A 321 25.31 5.80 -16.78
C VAL A 321 25.56 6.41 -15.41
N TYR A 322 25.67 7.73 -15.38
CA TYR A 322 25.86 8.48 -14.15
C TYR A 322 24.70 9.40 -13.84
N ASP A 323 24.15 10.12 -14.83
CA ASP A 323 23.13 11.13 -14.57
C ASP A 323 22.27 11.47 -15.81
N TRP A 324 21.08 12.00 -15.60
CA TRP A 324 20.14 12.39 -16.65
C TRP A 324 19.75 13.87 -16.49
N GLN A 325 20.12 14.69 -17.47
CA GLN A 325 19.96 16.15 -17.45
C GLN A 325 18.48 16.56 -17.32
N SER A 326 18.20 17.49 -16.41
CA SER A 326 16.92 18.20 -16.32
C SER A 326 16.96 19.44 -17.22
N LEU A 327 15.99 19.61 -18.14
CA LEU A 327 15.91 20.76 -19.06
C LEU A 327 15.05 21.92 -18.53
N THR A 328 14.43 21.75 -17.38
CA THR A 328 13.78 22.85 -16.65
C THR A 328 14.53 23.04 -15.33
N PRO A 329 14.77 24.30 -14.88
CA PRO A 329 15.12 24.51 -13.48
C PRO A 329 14.07 23.77 -12.67
N LYS A 330 14.46 23.05 -11.61
CA LYS A 330 13.52 22.61 -10.58
C LYS A 330 12.78 23.86 -10.08
N GLN A 331 11.70 24.25 -10.77
CA GLN A 331 10.55 24.82 -10.10
C GLN A 331 10.29 23.82 -8.98
N VAL A 332 10.08 24.33 -7.78
CA VAL A 332 9.45 23.57 -6.72
C VAL A 332 8.23 22.94 -7.38
N LEU A 333 8.35 21.69 -7.82
CA LEU A 333 7.22 20.93 -8.34
C LEU A 333 6.30 20.95 -7.14
N SER A 334 5.18 21.66 -7.27
CA SER A 334 4.07 21.42 -6.37
C SER A 334 3.97 19.90 -6.28
N PRO A 335 4.05 19.33 -5.08
CA PRO A 335 4.10 17.88 -4.94
C PRO A 335 2.98 17.29 -5.79
N LEU A 336 3.29 16.22 -6.54
CA LEU A 336 2.31 15.57 -7.44
C LEU A 336 0.98 15.46 -6.69
N PRO A 337 -0.17 15.74 -7.34
CA PRO A 337 -1.45 15.68 -6.64
C PRO A 337 -1.55 14.37 -5.86
N ALA A 338 -1.95 14.46 -4.60
CA ALA A 338 -2.07 13.27 -3.75
C ALA A 338 -2.93 12.23 -4.47
N THR A 339 -2.38 11.03 -4.70
CA THR A 339 -3.14 9.91 -5.27
C THR A 339 -3.27 8.81 -4.22
N LEU A 340 -4.44 8.17 -4.18
CA LEU A 340 -4.70 7.00 -3.33
C LEU A 340 -4.93 5.78 -4.21
N GLN A 341 -4.21 4.69 -3.92
CA GLN A 341 -4.28 3.43 -4.67
C GLN A 341 -4.01 2.22 -3.79
N LEU A 342 -4.43 1.04 -4.25
CA LEU A 342 -3.96 -0.24 -3.73
C LEU A 342 -2.50 -0.43 -4.14
N ASN A 343 -1.68 -1.01 -3.26
CA ASN A 343 -0.25 -1.19 -3.54
C ASN A 343 0.04 -2.33 -4.53
N ALA A 344 -0.94 -3.20 -4.78
CA ALA A 344 -0.89 -4.27 -5.76
C ALA A 344 -2.28 -4.49 -6.39
N PRO A 345 -2.35 -4.94 -7.66
CA PRO A 345 -3.60 -5.31 -8.32
C PRO A 345 -4.13 -6.68 -7.88
N ALA A 346 -3.33 -7.47 -7.17
CA ALA A 346 -3.70 -8.78 -6.66
C ALA A 346 -3.02 -9.07 -5.31
N TYR A 347 -3.70 -9.84 -4.47
CA TYR A 347 -3.23 -10.28 -3.15
C TYR A 347 -3.48 -11.77 -2.98
N GLY A 348 -2.70 -12.42 -2.13
CA GLY A 348 -2.86 -13.84 -1.78
C GLY A 348 -2.84 -14.02 -0.27
N VAL A 349 -3.65 -14.95 0.24
CA VAL A 349 -3.71 -15.34 1.65
C VAL A 349 -4.10 -16.82 1.75
N SER A 350 -3.56 -17.55 2.73
CA SER A 350 -4.10 -18.88 3.06
C SER A 350 -5.32 -18.72 3.97
N GLU A 351 -6.34 -19.57 3.80
CA GLU A 351 -7.47 -19.57 4.73
C GLU A 351 -7.04 -19.88 6.18
N ARG A 352 -5.91 -20.58 6.40
CA ARG A 352 -5.30 -20.76 7.74
C ARG A 352 -4.80 -19.48 8.41
N ASP A 353 -4.47 -18.46 7.63
CA ASP A 353 -3.83 -17.26 8.17
C ASP A 353 -4.81 -16.38 8.96
N GLY A 354 -6.12 -16.62 8.82
CA GLY A 354 -7.19 -15.94 9.57
C GLY A 354 -7.43 -14.48 9.15
N GLY A 355 -6.52 -13.85 8.42
CA GLY A 355 -6.69 -12.48 7.92
C GLY A 355 -5.76 -12.11 6.78
N ALA A 356 -6.29 -11.41 5.77
CA ALA A 356 -5.52 -10.86 4.66
C ALA A 356 -5.16 -9.40 4.89
N ARG A 357 -3.86 -9.06 4.85
CA ARG A 357 -3.38 -7.68 4.98
C ARG A 357 -3.34 -6.99 3.62
N ILE A 358 -4.13 -5.93 3.47
CA ILE A 358 -4.21 -5.10 2.27
C ILE A 358 -3.59 -3.74 2.57
N LEU A 359 -2.75 -3.22 1.67
CA LEU A 359 -2.11 -1.91 1.84
C LEU A 359 -2.67 -0.91 0.83
N VAL A 360 -3.17 0.20 1.35
CA VAL A 360 -3.56 1.37 0.55
C VAL A 360 -2.45 2.41 0.68
N THR A 361 -1.87 2.81 -0.45
CA THR A 361 -0.78 3.77 -0.52
C THR A 361 -1.28 5.14 -0.97
N ARG A 362 -0.69 6.16 -0.38
CA ARG A 362 -0.80 7.56 -0.77
C ARG A 362 0.52 7.99 -1.39
N LEU A 363 0.47 8.45 -2.63
CA LEU A 363 1.64 8.94 -3.37
C LEU A 363 1.47 10.43 -3.69
N GLY A 364 2.56 11.10 -4.06
CA GLY A 364 2.56 12.54 -4.35
C GLY A 364 2.55 13.39 -3.07
N ASP A 365 1.64 14.37 -2.99
CA ASP A 365 1.56 15.32 -1.89
C ASP A 365 1.02 14.68 -0.60
N LEU A 366 1.90 14.61 0.40
CA LEU A 366 1.59 14.14 1.74
C LEU A 366 1.41 15.29 2.74
N SER A 367 1.56 16.56 2.34
CA SER A 367 1.56 17.69 3.28
C SER A 367 0.20 17.95 3.92
N GLY A 368 -0.89 17.66 3.21
CA GLY A 368 -2.27 17.76 3.69
C GLY A 368 -2.86 16.41 4.12
N GLU A 369 -4.10 16.43 4.63
CA GLU A 369 -4.85 15.19 4.84
C GLU A 369 -5.49 14.68 3.55
N ALA A 370 -5.71 13.37 3.45
CA ALA A 370 -6.49 12.76 2.37
C ALA A 370 -7.33 11.61 2.92
N SER A 371 -8.40 11.24 2.21
CA SER A 371 -9.18 10.05 2.58
C SER A 371 -9.73 9.30 1.39
N VAL A 372 -9.98 8.00 1.58
CA VAL A 372 -10.62 7.12 0.60
C VAL A 372 -11.44 6.07 1.32
N ASP A 373 -12.55 5.67 0.71
CA ASP A 373 -13.41 4.61 1.23
C ASP A 373 -12.97 3.27 0.59
N PHE A 374 -12.76 2.25 1.41
CA PHE A 374 -12.41 0.88 1.01
C PHE A 374 -13.59 -0.05 1.27
N ALA A 375 -13.90 -0.89 0.29
CA ALA A 375 -14.95 -1.90 0.41
C ALA A 375 -14.50 -3.24 -0.20
N THR A 376 -14.97 -4.33 0.40
CA THR A 376 -14.90 -5.68 -0.17
C THR A 376 -16.25 -6.09 -0.76
N SER A 377 -16.23 -6.89 -1.81
CA SER A 377 -17.42 -7.56 -2.35
C SER A 377 -17.10 -8.97 -2.84
N ASP A 378 -18.13 -9.80 -2.98
CA ASP A 378 -17.97 -11.19 -3.42
C ASP A 378 -17.35 -11.27 -4.82
N GLY A 379 -16.34 -12.12 -4.98
CA GLY A 379 -15.93 -12.70 -6.25
C GLY A 379 -16.50 -14.12 -6.37
N THR A 380 -15.63 -15.13 -6.37
CA THR A 380 -16.05 -16.52 -6.15
C THR A 380 -16.18 -16.86 -4.67
N ALA A 381 -15.55 -16.09 -3.77
CA ALA A 381 -15.74 -16.18 -2.33
C ALA A 381 -17.09 -15.56 -1.91
N ARG A 382 -17.63 -16.02 -0.79
CA ARG A 382 -18.87 -15.53 -0.17
C ARG A 382 -18.61 -14.94 1.21
N ALA A 383 -19.09 -13.71 1.41
CA ALA A 383 -19.10 -12.96 2.66
C ALA A 383 -19.69 -13.69 3.89
N ARG A 384 -20.38 -14.80 3.66
CA ARG A 384 -21.03 -15.62 4.68
C ARG A 384 -20.16 -16.79 5.14
N SER A 385 -19.31 -17.34 4.28
CA SER A 385 -18.56 -18.59 4.56
C SER A 385 -17.04 -18.44 4.47
N ASP A 386 -16.54 -17.53 3.63
CA ASP A 386 -15.12 -17.52 3.24
C ASP A 386 -14.38 -16.31 3.82
N TYR A 387 -15.05 -15.17 3.98
CA TYR A 387 -14.46 -13.94 4.54
C TYR A 387 -15.52 -13.07 5.22
N THR A 388 -15.07 -12.13 6.05
CA THR A 388 -15.94 -11.07 6.60
C THR A 388 -15.81 -9.79 5.79
N PRO A 389 -16.90 -9.23 5.24
CA PRO A 389 -16.86 -7.97 4.53
C PRO A 389 -16.30 -6.83 5.36
N ILE A 390 -15.49 -5.99 4.74
CA ILE A 390 -14.90 -4.81 5.35
C ILE A 390 -15.31 -3.55 4.57
N PHE A 391 -15.80 -2.56 5.31
CA PHE A 391 -16.14 -1.21 4.87
C PHE A 391 -15.42 -0.23 5.78
N ARG A 392 -14.48 0.55 5.23
CA ARG A 392 -13.64 1.48 6.00
C ARG A 392 -13.50 2.79 5.27
N SER A 393 -13.44 3.90 6.00
CA SER A 393 -12.93 5.16 5.46
C SER A 393 -11.53 5.39 6.01
N LEU A 394 -10.54 5.35 5.14
CA LEU A 394 -9.14 5.52 5.50
C LEU A 394 -8.79 7.00 5.46
N ARG A 395 -8.43 7.60 6.60
CA ARG A 395 -7.99 9.00 6.69
C ARG A 395 -6.49 9.08 6.91
N PHE A 396 -5.77 9.54 5.91
CA PHE A 396 -4.33 9.80 5.96
C PHE A 396 -4.10 11.18 6.53
N ALA A 397 -3.41 11.25 7.68
CA ALA A 397 -2.90 12.51 8.22
C ALA A 397 -1.75 13.05 7.34
N ALA A 398 -1.35 14.30 7.59
CA ALA A 398 -0.17 14.86 6.96
C ALA A 398 1.07 13.99 7.25
N GLY A 399 1.81 13.64 6.19
CA GLY A 399 2.99 12.78 6.23
C GLY A 399 2.70 11.27 6.14
N GLU A 400 1.45 10.82 6.24
CA GLU A 400 1.13 9.38 6.13
C GLU A 400 1.08 8.92 4.66
N GLY A 401 1.98 7.99 4.30
CA GLY A 401 2.07 7.42 2.95
C GLY A 401 1.35 6.08 2.75
N GLU A 402 0.92 5.41 3.82
CA GLU A 402 0.26 4.11 3.71
C GLU A 402 -0.69 3.82 4.89
N LYS A 403 -1.72 3.01 4.63
CA LYS A 403 -2.57 2.40 5.67
C LYS A 403 -2.83 0.94 5.36
N ALA A 404 -2.81 0.11 6.39
CA ALA A 404 -3.10 -1.30 6.30
C ALA A 404 -4.54 -1.59 6.75
N ILE A 405 -5.21 -2.48 6.04
CA ILE A 405 -6.50 -3.06 6.40
C ILE A 405 -6.31 -4.57 6.53
N VAL A 406 -6.98 -5.18 7.50
CA VAL A 406 -7.04 -6.64 7.62
C VAL A 406 -8.46 -7.10 7.31
N ILE A 407 -8.60 -7.99 6.33
CA ILE A 407 -9.85 -8.66 6.00
C ILE A 407 -9.87 -10.01 6.73
N PRO A 408 -10.77 -10.25 7.69
CA PRO A 408 -10.87 -11.55 8.34
C PRO A 408 -11.25 -12.66 7.35
N ILE A 409 -10.47 -13.73 7.34
CA ILE A 409 -10.66 -14.90 6.48
C ILE A 409 -11.21 -16.04 7.35
N THR A 410 -12.20 -16.77 6.82
CA THR A 410 -12.82 -17.89 7.51
C THR A 410 -12.18 -19.18 7.01
N ASN A 411 -11.45 -19.88 7.89
CA ASN A 411 -10.94 -21.22 7.63
C ASN A 411 -12.09 -22.26 7.76
N ASN A 412 -12.88 -22.41 6.70
CA ASN A 412 -13.97 -23.36 6.67
C ASN A 412 -13.50 -24.72 6.14
N ALA A 413 -14.34 -25.75 6.27
CA ALA A 413 -14.04 -27.14 5.93
C ALA A 413 -14.39 -27.53 4.47
N TYR A 414 -14.71 -26.56 3.61
CA TYR A 414 -15.25 -26.84 2.29
C TYR A 414 -14.13 -26.94 1.26
N VAL A 415 -13.88 -28.14 0.73
CA VAL A 415 -12.98 -28.34 -0.42
C VAL A 415 -13.63 -27.77 -1.68
N GLN A 416 -13.24 -26.55 -2.03
CA GLN A 416 -13.89 -25.71 -3.02
C GLN A 416 -12.91 -25.05 -3.99
N GLY A 417 -11.61 -25.21 -3.76
CA GLY A 417 -10.54 -24.58 -4.52
C GLY A 417 -10.46 -23.08 -4.25
N ASP A 418 -9.42 -22.44 -4.77
CA ASP A 418 -9.14 -21.03 -4.50
C ASP A 418 -10.35 -20.11 -4.75
N ARG A 419 -10.62 -19.23 -3.79
CA ARG A 419 -11.75 -18.29 -3.81
C ARG A 419 -11.29 -16.85 -3.86
N THR A 420 -12.05 -16.01 -4.56
CA THR A 420 -11.66 -14.62 -4.81
C THR A 420 -12.61 -13.62 -4.16
N VAL A 421 -12.04 -12.54 -3.61
CA VAL A 421 -12.74 -11.37 -3.06
C VAL A 421 -12.35 -10.15 -3.88
N ASN A 422 -13.33 -9.35 -4.27
CA ASN A 422 -13.12 -8.10 -5.00
C ASN A 422 -12.86 -6.96 -4.00
N LEU A 423 -11.80 -6.19 -4.22
CA LEU A 423 -11.40 -5.04 -3.41
C LEU A 423 -11.60 -3.75 -4.21
N THR A 424 -12.23 -2.74 -3.63
CA THR A 424 -12.52 -1.47 -4.33
C THR A 424 -12.23 -0.26 -3.45
N LEU A 425 -11.60 0.75 -4.04
CA LEU A 425 -11.47 2.10 -3.51
C LEU A 425 -12.51 3.02 -4.16
N SER A 426 -13.13 3.88 -3.35
CA SER A 426 -14.16 4.83 -3.77
C SER A 426 -14.09 6.12 -2.97
N ASN A 427 -14.79 7.18 -3.41
CA ASN A 427 -14.92 8.45 -2.69
C ASN A 427 -13.59 9.04 -2.18
N ALA A 428 -12.57 9.12 -3.04
CA ALA A 428 -11.34 9.83 -2.69
C ALA A 428 -11.64 11.32 -2.41
N ARG A 429 -11.14 11.85 -1.28
CA ARG A 429 -11.31 13.24 -0.84
C ARG A 429 -9.95 13.84 -0.54
N SER A 430 -9.74 15.09 -0.99
CA SER A 430 -8.44 15.78 -0.93
C SER A 430 -7.29 15.03 -1.61
N SER A 431 -7.64 14.14 -2.55
CA SER A 431 -6.75 13.33 -3.37
C SER A 431 -7.49 12.84 -4.62
N SER A 432 -6.78 12.39 -5.64
CA SER A 432 -7.31 11.63 -6.77
C SER A 432 -7.02 10.12 -6.62
N PHE A 433 -7.56 9.31 -7.52
CA PHE A 433 -7.19 7.90 -7.60
C PHE A 433 -5.87 7.71 -8.34
N GLY A 434 -5.06 6.76 -7.87
CA GLY A 434 -3.87 6.29 -8.57
C GLY A 434 -4.20 5.17 -9.58
N ALA A 435 -3.18 4.40 -9.95
CA ALA A 435 -3.27 3.39 -11.01
C ALA A 435 -4.14 2.18 -10.64
N SER A 436 -4.20 1.82 -9.36
CA SER A 436 -4.97 0.66 -8.88
C SER A 436 -6.04 1.07 -7.88
N THR A 437 -7.29 1.14 -8.34
CA THR A 437 -8.48 1.37 -7.48
C THR A 437 -9.26 0.09 -7.23
N ASN A 438 -8.96 -0.97 -7.97
CA ASN A 438 -9.55 -2.29 -7.82
C ASN A 438 -8.45 -3.34 -7.78
N ALA A 439 -8.64 -4.36 -6.96
CA ALA A 439 -7.76 -5.51 -6.89
C ALA A 439 -8.56 -6.78 -6.56
N VAL A 440 -7.92 -7.93 -6.75
CA VAL A 440 -8.48 -9.24 -6.38
C VAL A 440 -7.64 -9.85 -5.26
N LEU A 441 -8.29 -10.26 -4.17
CA LEU A 441 -7.69 -11.12 -3.16
C LEU A 441 -8.04 -12.58 -3.46
N THR A 442 -7.02 -13.43 -3.59
CA THR A 442 -7.19 -14.88 -3.68
C THR A 442 -6.95 -15.51 -2.31
N ILE A 443 -7.96 -16.21 -1.81
CA ILE A 443 -7.91 -17.09 -0.64
C ILE A 443 -7.53 -18.46 -1.16
N THR A 444 -6.32 -18.93 -0.84
CA THR A 444 -5.83 -20.24 -1.26
C THR A 444 -6.39 -21.32 -0.37
N GLU A 445 -6.99 -22.33 -1.00
CA GLU A 445 -7.54 -23.54 -0.37
C GLU A 445 -6.43 -24.38 0.26
N ASP A 446 -6.61 -24.77 1.52
CA ASP A 446 -5.70 -25.65 2.24
C ASP A 446 -6.31 -26.99 2.66
N ASP A 447 -7.64 -27.15 2.52
CA ASP A 447 -8.28 -28.43 2.77
C ASP A 447 -8.12 -29.38 1.58
N VAL A 448 -7.57 -30.56 1.88
CA VAL A 448 -7.40 -31.63 0.91
C VAL A 448 -8.51 -32.67 0.97
N LEU A 449 -9.23 -32.74 2.09
CA LEU A 449 -10.33 -33.67 2.34
C LEU A 449 -11.34 -33.00 3.27
N PRO A 450 -12.66 -33.24 3.10
CA PRO A 450 -13.65 -32.73 4.04
C PRO A 450 -13.38 -33.28 5.45
N PRO A 451 -13.07 -32.44 6.46
CA PRO A 451 -12.85 -32.91 7.82
C PRO A 451 -14.11 -33.57 8.38
N THR A 452 -13.91 -34.53 9.28
CA THR A 452 -15.00 -35.29 9.91
C THR A 452 -15.73 -34.51 11.01
N ILE A 453 -15.12 -33.42 11.51
CA ILE A 453 -15.61 -32.56 12.58
C ILE A 453 -15.82 -31.15 12.03
N ASN A 454 -16.80 -30.42 12.57
CA ASN A 454 -17.02 -29.02 12.19
C ASN A 454 -15.95 -28.14 12.84
N PRO A 455 -15.24 -27.25 12.11
CA PRO A 455 -14.23 -26.35 12.70
C PRO A 455 -14.75 -25.56 13.91
N LEU A 456 -16.04 -25.24 13.94
CA LEU A 456 -16.71 -24.56 15.05
C LEU A 456 -16.60 -25.31 16.40
N ASP A 457 -16.37 -26.62 16.39
CA ASP A 457 -16.20 -27.40 17.61
C ASP A 457 -14.84 -27.13 18.27
N ALA A 458 -13.84 -26.66 17.51
CA ALA A 458 -12.57 -26.21 18.06
C ALA A 458 -12.72 -24.86 18.78
N THR A 459 -12.19 -24.76 20.00
CA THR A 459 -12.42 -23.58 20.87
C THR A 459 -11.81 -22.30 20.30
N GLN A 460 -10.57 -22.37 19.79
CA GLN A 460 -9.93 -21.18 19.22
C GLN A 460 -10.65 -20.70 17.96
N PHE A 461 -11.03 -21.62 17.06
CA PHE A 461 -11.82 -21.27 15.88
C PHE A 461 -13.16 -20.63 16.27
N PHE A 462 -13.88 -21.23 17.24
CA PHE A 462 -15.13 -20.66 17.76
C PHE A 462 -14.96 -19.22 18.24
N VAL A 463 -13.93 -18.94 19.03
CA VAL A 463 -13.64 -17.59 19.53
C VAL A 463 -13.24 -16.64 18.40
N SER A 464 -12.32 -17.04 17.51
CA SER A 464 -11.92 -16.23 16.37
C SER A 464 -13.10 -15.85 15.49
N GLN A 465 -14.02 -16.79 15.26
CA GLN A 465 -15.22 -16.54 14.49
C GLN A 465 -16.16 -15.51 15.14
N HIS A 466 -16.20 -15.45 16.49
CA HIS A 466 -16.97 -14.42 17.19
C HIS A 466 -16.39 -13.02 16.99
N TYR A 467 -15.06 -12.89 16.96
CA TYR A 467 -14.42 -11.61 16.62
C TYR A 467 -14.76 -11.19 15.18
N SER A 468 -14.72 -12.12 14.23
CA SER A 468 -15.09 -11.86 12.83
C SER A 468 -16.57 -11.46 12.71
N ASP A 469 -17.49 -12.27 13.24
CA ASP A 469 -18.93 -12.09 13.04
C ASP A 469 -19.52 -10.89 13.80
N PHE A 470 -19.02 -10.60 15.00
CA PHE A 470 -19.58 -9.55 15.86
C PHE A 470 -18.77 -8.25 15.86
N LEU A 471 -17.45 -8.33 15.66
CA LEU A 471 -16.56 -7.17 15.73
C LEU A 471 -15.87 -6.85 14.39
N SER A 472 -16.09 -7.66 13.35
CA SER A 472 -15.50 -7.46 12.01
C SER A 472 -13.97 -7.29 12.04
N ARG A 473 -13.29 -8.05 12.89
CA ARG A 473 -11.83 -8.01 13.03
C ARG A 473 -11.27 -9.37 13.42
N VAL A 474 -9.98 -9.56 13.16
CA VAL A 474 -9.23 -10.67 13.76
C VAL A 474 -8.98 -10.39 15.24
N PRO A 475 -8.99 -11.40 16.12
CA PRO A 475 -8.64 -11.21 17.52
C PRO A 475 -7.15 -10.87 17.66
N ASP A 476 -6.82 -10.05 18.65
CA ASP A 476 -5.45 -9.98 19.16
C ASP A 476 -5.14 -11.20 20.03
N ASP A 477 -3.86 -11.53 20.19
CA ASP A 477 -3.42 -12.71 20.95
C ASP A 477 -3.94 -12.72 22.38
N SER A 478 -4.03 -11.55 23.03
CA SER A 478 -4.47 -11.48 24.42
C SER A 478 -5.96 -11.77 24.55
N GLY A 479 -6.77 -11.19 23.66
CA GLY A 479 -8.21 -11.40 23.57
C GLY A 479 -8.56 -12.84 23.19
N LEU A 480 -7.88 -13.42 22.20
CA LEU A 480 -8.08 -14.82 21.80
C LEU A 480 -7.78 -15.78 22.96
N ASN A 481 -6.64 -15.59 23.64
CA ASN A 481 -6.24 -16.41 24.77
C ASN A 481 -7.20 -16.28 25.96
N PHE A 482 -7.65 -15.06 26.27
CA PHE A 482 -8.58 -14.81 27.37
C PHE A 482 -9.88 -15.61 27.18
N TRP A 483 -10.55 -15.45 26.04
CA TRP A 483 -11.84 -16.12 25.78
C TRP A 483 -11.69 -17.63 25.58
N THR A 484 -10.61 -18.08 24.94
CA THR A 484 -10.30 -19.51 24.80
C THR A 484 -10.19 -20.17 26.17
N ARG A 485 -9.48 -19.54 27.13
CA ARG A 485 -9.32 -20.07 28.50
C ARG A 485 -10.63 -20.16 29.27
N GLN A 486 -11.60 -19.28 29.01
CA GLN A 486 -12.92 -19.37 29.64
C GLN A 486 -13.61 -20.71 29.32
N ILE A 487 -13.40 -21.24 28.12
CA ILE A 487 -13.98 -22.52 27.69
C ILE A 487 -13.06 -23.69 28.10
N THR A 488 -11.76 -23.61 27.86
CA THR A 488 -10.83 -24.73 28.11
C THR A 488 -10.61 -25.00 29.60
N SER A 489 -10.87 -24.03 30.49
CA SER A 489 -10.80 -24.24 31.95
C SER A 489 -11.76 -25.33 32.45
N CYS A 490 -12.79 -25.67 31.67
CA CYS A 490 -13.71 -26.77 31.96
C CYS A 490 -13.09 -28.18 31.82
N GLY A 491 -11.89 -28.32 31.25
CA GLY A 491 -11.27 -29.61 30.97
C GLY A 491 -12.17 -30.48 30.08
N SER A 492 -12.47 -31.71 30.51
CA SER A 492 -13.33 -32.66 29.78
C SER A 492 -14.82 -32.58 30.15
N ASN A 493 -15.23 -31.67 31.04
CA ASN A 493 -16.62 -31.55 31.47
C ASN A 493 -17.48 -30.90 30.37
N GLN A 494 -18.23 -31.75 29.66
CA GLN A 494 -19.09 -31.34 28.53
C GLN A 494 -20.15 -30.29 28.92
N LYS A 495 -20.77 -30.41 30.10
CA LYS A 495 -21.79 -29.47 30.52
C LYS A 495 -21.21 -28.10 30.86
N CYS A 496 -20.03 -28.08 31.47
CA CYS A 496 -19.26 -26.87 31.69
C CYS A 496 -18.89 -26.21 30.36
N MET A 497 -18.35 -26.97 29.40
CA MET A 497 -17.96 -26.44 28.08
C MET A 497 -19.16 -25.87 27.31
N GLU A 498 -20.31 -26.55 27.29
CA GLU A 498 -21.54 -26.04 26.67
C GLU A 498 -21.93 -24.69 27.28
N THR A 499 -21.97 -24.60 28.61
CA THR A 499 -22.32 -23.38 29.35
C THR A 499 -21.31 -22.26 29.10
N ALA A 500 -20.02 -22.58 29.12
CA ALA A 500 -18.95 -21.63 28.85
C ALA A 500 -19.03 -21.08 27.43
N ARG A 501 -19.29 -21.93 26.42
CA ARG A 501 -19.49 -21.50 25.03
C ARG A 501 -20.67 -20.55 24.90
N ILE A 502 -21.80 -20.85 25.54
CA ILE A 502 -22.98 -19.96 25.56
C ILE A 502 -22.61 -18.61 26.18
N ASN A 503 -21.90 -18.61 27.31
CA ASN A 503 -21.53 -17.38 28.02
C ASN A 503 -20.51 -16.54 27.27
N VAL A 504 -19.44 -17.15 26.75
CA VAL A 504 -18.46 -16.48 25.91
C VAL A 504 -19.14 -15.86 24.70
N SER A 505 -20.06 -16.60 24.08
CA SER A 505 -20.80 -16.12 22.92
C SER A 505 -21.68 -14.91 23.24
N ALA A 506 -22.49 -15.00 24.29
CA ALA A 506 -23.33 -13.90 24.76
C ALA A 506 -22.50 -12.66 25.17
N ALA A 507 -21.31 -12.88 25.72
CA ALA A 507 -20.45 -11.79 26.18
C ALA A 507 -20.02 -10.83 25.05
N PHE A 508 -19.95 -11.27 23.79
CA PHE A 508 -19.66 -10.37 22.67
C PHE A 508 -20.76 -9.32 22.50
N PHE A 509 -22.03 -9.71 22.54
CA PHE A 509 -23.16 -8.78 22.47
C PHE A 509 -23.30 -7.90 23.71
N LEU A 510 -22.98 -8.46 24.88
CA LEU A 510 -23.04 -7.75 26.16
C LEU A 510 -21.84 -6.83 26.39
N SER A 511 -20.78 -6.95 25.57
CA SER A 511 -19.58 -6.14 25.69
C SER A 511 -19.87 -4.66 25.50
N LEU A 512 -19.12 -3.81 26.20
CA LEU A 512 -19.22 -2.36 26.01
C LEU A 512 -18.97 -1.95 24.56
N GLU A 513 -18.02 -2.63 23.89
CA GLU A 513 -17.73 -2.40 22.47
C GLU A 513 -19.00 -2.56 21.64
N PHE A 514 -19.66 -3.72 21.71
CA PHE A 514 -20.84 -4.00 20.90
C PHE A 514 -22.08 -3.19 21.30
N GLN A 515 -22.25 -2.90 22.60
CA GLN A 515 -23.34 -2.06 23.07
C GLN A 515 -23.24 -0.61 22.55
N GLN A 516 -22.01 -0.13 22.34
CA GLN A 516 -21.72 1.23 21.89
C GLN A 516 -21.47 1.33 20.37
N THR A 517 -21.40 0.19 19.67
CA THR A 517 -21.34 0.10 18.20
C THR A 517 -22.65 -0.48 17.65
N GLY A 518 -22.79 -1.79 17.58
CA GLY A 518 -23.93 -2.49 16.96
C GLY A 518 -25.28 -2.08 17.56
N PHE A 519 -25.44 -2.16 18.88
CA PHE A 519 -26.72 -1.74 19.48
C PHE A 519 -26.97 -0.23 19.38
N LEU A 520 -25.92 0.59 19.27
CA LEU A 520 -26.12 2.02 19.02
C LEU A 520 -26.64 2.27 17.59
N VAL A 521 -26.14 1.54 16.59
CA VAL A 521 -26.65 1.62 15.21
C VAL A 521 -28.14 1.30 15.18
N GLU A 522 -28.55 0.18 15.79
CA GLU A 522 -29.97 -0.19 15.87
C GLU A 522 -30.82 0.93 16.48
N ARG A 523 -30.40 1.49 17.63
CA ARG A 523 -31.13 2.58 18.29
C ARG A 523 -31.15 3.88 17.49
N ILE A 524 -30.09 4.17 16.74
CA ILE A 524 -30.06 5.33 15.82
C ILE A 524 -31.11 5.15 14.73
N TYR A 525 -31.22 3.95 14.15
CA TYR A 525 -32.27 3.64 13.18
C TYR A 525 -33.67 3.71 13.79
N LYS A 526 -33.85 3.19 15.00
CA LYS A 526 -35.11 3.28 15.77
C LYS A 526 -35.51 4.73 16.03
N ALA A 527 -34.61 5.57 16.53
CA ALA A 527 -34.87 6.98 16.75
C ALA A 527 -35.14 7.76 15.44
N ALA A 528 -34.46 7.40 14.35
CA ALA A 528 -34.60 8.07 13.08
C ALA A 528 -35.84 7.66 12.29
N TYR A 529 -36.28 6.40 12.37
CA TYR A 529 -37.29 5.87 11.45
C TYR A 529 -38.40 5.06 12.13
N GLY A 530 -38.33 4.83 13.44
CA GLY A 530 -39.30 4.01 14.17
C GLY A 530 -39.13 2.51 13.90
N ASP A 531 -40.24 1.78 13.94
CA ASP A 531 -40.27 0.34 13.67
C ASP A 531 -40.72 0.05 12.23
N ALA A 532 -40.27 -1.09 11.69
CA ALA A 532 -40.91 -1.70 10.55
C ALA A 532 -42.15 -2.49 11.01
N LEU A 533 -43.27 -2.31 10.32
CA LEU A 533 -44.42 -3.21 10.45
C LEU A 533 -44.19 -4.42 9.55
N VAL A 534 -44.08 -5.60 10.17
CA VAL A 534 -43.75 -6.86 9.49
C VAL A 534 -44.78 -7.94 9.82
N THR A 535 -44.88 -8.96 8.97
CA THR A 535 -45.82 -10.07 9.18
C THR A 535 -45.15 -11.23 9.92
N SER A 536 -45.88 -11.82 10.88
CA SER A 536 -45.55 -13.08 11.57
C SER A 536 -46.74 -14.04 11.48
N GLY A 537 -46.46 -15.33 11.33
CA GLY A 537 -47.44 -16.42 11.41
C GLY A 537 -47.51 -17.10 12.78
N LEU A 538 -46.71 -16.67 13.76
CA LEU A 538 -46.66 -17.29 15.08
C LEU A 538 -48.02 -17.17 15.79
N GLY A 539 -48.65 -18.31 16.10
CA GLY A 539 -49.98 -18.31 16.72
C GLY A 539 -51.11 -17.78 15.82
N GLY A 540 -50.85 -17.62 14.52
CA GLY A 540 -51.76 -17.01 13.54
C GLY A 540 -51.16 -15.76 12.90
N ALA A 541 -51.64 -15.40 11.70
CA ALA A 541 -51.13 -14.26 10.95
C ALA A 541 -51.42 -12.93 11.68
N HIS A 542 -50.38 -12.16 11.97
CA HIS A 542 -50.49 -10.84 12.61
C HIS A 542 -49.35 -9.90 12.18
N GLN A 543 -49.51 -8.62 12.50
CA GLN A 543 -48.47 -7.60 12.30
C GLN A 543 -47.65 -7.42 13.58
N LEU A 544 -46.33 -7.39 13.42
CA LEU A 544 -45.34 -7.20 14.48
C LEU A 544 -44.53 -5.94 14.19
N ALA A 545 -44.26 -5.14 15.21
CA ALA A 545 -43.27 -4.08 15.13
C ALA A 545 -41.86 -4.68 15.30
N ALA A 546 -41.02 -4.60 14.29
CA ALA A 546 -39.64 -5.08 14.32
C ALA A 546 -38.64 -3.92 14.08
N PRO A 547 -37.38 -4.05 14.56
CA PRO A 547 -36.33 -3.09 14.21
C PRO A 547 -36.22 -2.91 12.70
N ILE A 548 -36.13 -1.66 12.26
CA ILE A 548 -36.19 -1.30 10.84
C ILE A 548 -34.84 -1.43 10.11
N VAL A 549 -33.74 -1.48 10.85
CA VAL A 549 -32.39 -1.61 10.29
C VAL A 549 -32.22 -2.97 9.61
N ARG A 550 -31.68 -2.99 8.41
CA ARG A 550 -31.34 -4.22 7.67
C ARG A 550 -29.86 -4.55 7.79
N PHE A 551 -29.50 -5.81 7.53
CA PHE A 551 -28.14 -6.30 7.68
C PHE A 551 -27.10 -5.54 6.84
N ASP A 552 -27.46 -5.18 5.61
CA ASP A 552 -26.65 -4.41 4.65
C ASP A 552 -26.45 -2.95 5.05
N GLU A 553 -27.37 -2.40 5.85
CA GLU A 553 -27.20 -1.10 6.51
C GLU A 553 -26.40 -1.23 7.82
N PHE A 554 -26.69 -2.25 8.61
CA PHE A 554 -26.12 -2.48 9.93
C PHE A 554 -24.61 -2.70 9.89
N LEU A 555 -24.14 -3.58 9.00
CA LEU A 555 -22.74 -4.00 8.95
C LEU A 555 -21.77 -2.85 8.66
N PRO A 556 -21.94 -2.04 7.59
CA PRO A 556 -21.04 -0.90 7.37
C PRO A 556 -21.13 0.13 8.49
N ASP A 557 -22.31 0.37 9.06
CA ASP A 557 -22.51 1.37 10.11
C ASP A 557 -21.86 0.96 11.43
N THR A 558 -21.94 -0.31 11.82
CA THR A 558 -21.25 -0.80 13.02
C THR A 558 -19.73 -0.74 12.84
N GLN A 559 -19.22 -1.06 11.65
CA GLN A 559 -17.79 -0.94 11.34
C GLN A 559 -17.31 0.51 11.35
N ARG A 560 -18.18 1.47 10.97
CA ARG A 560 -17.87 2.90 11.03
C ARG A 560 -17.70 3.37 12.48
N ILE A 561 -18.59 2.97 13.39
CA ILE A 561 -18.48 3.34 14.81
C ILE A 561 -17.31 2.60 15.48
N GLY A 562 -17.09 1.32 15.12
CA GLY A 562 -16.01 0.48 15.65
C GLY A 562 -14.64 0.67 15.00
N GLN A 563 -14.46 1.68 14.15
CA GLN A 563 -13.20 1.88 13.43
C GLN A 563 -12.04 2.21 14.39
N ASP A 564 -10.95 1.45 14.30
CA ASP A 564 -9.75 1.60 15.14
C ASP A 564 -10.04 1.53 16.66
N LEU A 565 -11.19 0.98 17.05
CA LEU A 565 -11.63 0.87 18.43
C LEU A 565 -11.17 -0.44 19.05
N ILE A 566 -10.38 -0.35 20.13
CA ILE A 566 -10.07 -1.48 21.01
C ILE A 566 -10.35 -1.06 22.45
N VAL A 567 -11.45 -1.54 23.01
CA VAL A 567 -11.86 -1.19 24.37
C VAL A 567 -10.82 -1.67 25.39
N GLY A 568 -10.41 -0.78 26.29
CA GLY A 568 -9.41 -1.05 27.32
C GLY A 568 -7.99 -0.58 26.96
N GLN A 569 -7.72 -0.19 25.71
CA GLN A 569 -6.44 0.44 25.32
C GLN A 569 -6.41 1.95 25.58
N GLY A 570 -5.25 2.55 25.81
CA GLY A 570 -5.16 3.99 26.06
C GLY A 570 -5.85 4.85 24.98
N GLY A 571 -6.74 5.76 25.39
CA GLY A 571 -7.44 6.67 24.48
C GLY A 571 -8.68 6.11 23.77
N TRP A 572 -9.09 4.86 24.03
CA TRP A 572 -10.22 4.21 23.34
C TRP A 572 -11.54 4.99 23.42
N GLN A 573 -11.81 5.69 24.54
CA GLN A 573 -13.04 6.48 24.70
C GLN A 573 -13.09 7.68 23.73
N THR A 574 -11.93 8.28 23.44
CA THR A 574 -11.83 9.41 22.51
C THR A 574 -12.06 8.93 21.08
N VAL A 575 -11.50 7.77 20.73
CA VAL A 575 -11.74 7.13 19.43
C VAL A 575 -13.22 6.81 19.26
N LEU A 576 -13.83 6.15 20.24
CA LEU A 576 -15.26 5.81 20.21
C LEU A 576 -16.13 7.06 20.05
N GLU A 577 -15.91 8.10 20.85
CA GLU A 577 -16.72 9.31 20.77
C GLU A 577 -16.53 10.04 19.44
N GLY A 578 -15.30 10.16 18.94
CA GLY A 578 -15.02 10.72 17.62
C GLY A 578 -15.73 9.96 16.49
N ASN A 579 -15.70 8.62 16.53
CA ASN A 579 -16.37 7.78 15.54
C ASN A 579 -17.88 7.96 15.57
N LYS A 580 -18.50 7.99 16.76
CA LYS A 580 -19.95 8.22 16.89
C LYS A 580 -20.36 9.59 16.37
N GLN A 581 -19.58 10.64 16.62
CA GLN A 581 -19.85 11.98 16.10
C GLN A 581 -19.77 12.01 14.58
N ALA A 582 -18.69 11.46 14.01
CA ALA A 582 -18.53 11.39 12.56
C ALA A 582 -19.67 10.59 11.90
N PHE A 583 -19.98 9.40 12.45
CA PHE A 583 -21.07 8.56 11.96
C PHE A 583 -22.41 9.28 11.96
N THR A 584 -22.79 9.89 13.09
CA THR A 584 -24.12 10.55 13.20
C THR A 584 -24.21 11.83 12.36
N PHE A 585 -23.11 12.54 12.18
CA PHE A 585 -23.03 13.65 11.23
C PHE A 585 -23.24 13.19 9.79
N ASP A 586 -22.62 12.08 9.38
CA ASP A 586 -22.83 11.50 8.05
C ASP A 586 -24.27 10.95 7.91
N PHE A 587 -24.80 10.32 8.96
CA PHE A 587 -26.13 9.70 8.97
C PHE A 587 -27.25 10.70 8.72
N VAL A 588 -27.24 11.87 9.38
CA VAL A 588 -28.30 12.89 9.22
C VAL A 588 -28.29 13.56 7.84
N GLN A 589 -27.24 13.36 7.06
CA GLN A 589 -27.12 13.84 5.69
C GLN A 589 -27.60 12.81 4.65
N ARG A 590 -27.87 11.56 5.07
CA ARG A 590 -28.36 10.53 4.16
C ARG A 590 -29.69 10.96 3.53
N PRO A 591 -29.94 10.67 2.24
CA PRO A 591 -31.18 11.06 1.58
C PRO A 591 -32.44 10.61 2.32
N ARG A 592 -32.45 9.37 2.86
CA ARG A 592 -33.59 8.83 3.64
C ARG A 592 -33.87 9.66 4.90
N PHE A 593 -32.82 10.12 5.60
CA PHE A 593 -32.97 10.97 6.77
C PHE A 593 -33.44 12.38 6.39
N ALA A 594 -32.79 12.99 5.40
CA ALA A 594 -33.14 14.34 4.94
C ALA A 594 -34.58 14.45 4.42
N LEU A 595 -35.10 13.38 3.79
CA LEU A 595 -36.49 13.29 3.36
C LEU A 595 -37.48 13.18 4.54
N GLY A 596 -37.14 12.40 5.58
CA GLY A 596 -37.97 12.27 6.78
C GLY A 596 -37.96 13.52 7.68
N TYR A 597 -36.89 14.30 7.62
CA TYR A 597 -36.67 15.49 8.44
C TYR A 597 -36.28 16.70 7.60
N PRO A 598 -37.23 17.37 6.92
CA PRO A 598 -36.94 18.56 6.12
C PRO A 598 -36.29 19.68 6.94
N THR A 599 -35.37 20.44 6.33
CA THR A 599 -34.58 21.49 6.99
C THR A 599 -35.39 22.67 7.52
N TRP A 600 -36.62 22.85 7.05
CA TRP A 600 -37.55 23.87 7.50
C TRP A 600 -38.33 23.48 8.76
N MET A 601 -38.24 22.24 9.25
CA MET A 601 -38.81 21.86 10.56
C MET A 601 -38.18 22.71 11.66
N THR A 602 -38.97 23.15 12.62
CA THR A 602 -38.44 23.76 13.86
C THR A 602 -37.65 22.72 14.68
N PRO A 603 -36.68 23.14 15.52
CA PRO A 603 -35.99 22.22 16.42
C PRO A 603 -36.92 21.40 17.31
N VAL A 604 -38.02 22.00 17.77
CA VAL A 604 -39.05 21.31 18.57
C VAL A 604 -39.68 20.18 17.76
N GLN A 605 -40.21 20.46 16.57
CA GLN A 605 -40.83 19.44 15.72
C GLN A 605 -39.87 18.31 15.38
N PHE A 606 -38.59 18.64 15.11
CA PHE A 606 -37.56 17.65 14.83
C PHE A 606 -37.30 16.73 16.03
N VAL A 607 -37.08 17.29 17.22
CA VAL A 607 -36.80 16.52 18.44
C VAL A 607 -38.00 15.66 18.86
N GLU A 608 -39.21 16.20 18.76
CA GLU A 608 -40.44 15.45 19.07
C GLU A 608 -40.63 14.26 18.13
N ALA A 609 -40.35 14.44 16.83
CA ALA A 609 -40.42 13.36 15.86
C ALA A 609 -39.43 12.22 16.17
N LEU A 610 -38.21 12.56 16.61
CA LEU A 610 -37.22 11.57 17.05
C LEU A 610 -37.68 10.79 18.29
N PHE A 611 -38.19 11.48 19.32
CA PHE A 611 -38.71 10.81 20.52
C PHE A 611 -39.96 9.96 20.23
N ALA A 612 -40.83 10.43 19.33
CA ALA A 612 -41.99 9.67 18.88
C ALA A 612 -41.58 8.36 18.19
N ASN A 613 -40.60 8.41 17.28
CA ASN A 613 -40.05 7.21 16.63
C ASN A 613 -39.36 6.26 17.63
N ALA A 614 -38.61 6.84 18.58
CA ALA A 614 -37.98 6.09 19.66
C ALA A 614 -39.01 5.41 20.59
N GLY A 615 -40.25 5.88 20.65
CA GLY A 615 -41.26 5.38 21.59
C GLY A 615 -40.96 5.75 23.05
N VAL A 616 -40.16 6.80 23.26
CA VAL A 616 -39.77 7.27 24.59
C VAL A 616 -40.50 8.58 24.91
N THR A 617 -41.10 8.65 26.10
CA THR A 617 -41.58 9.92 26.66
C THR A 617 -40.43 10.56 27.44
N PRO A 618 -39.78 11.63 26.94
CA PRO A 618 -38.66 12.26 27.63
C PRO A 618 -39.11 13.06 28.85
N SER A 619 -38.22 13.19 29.84
CA SER A 619 -38.36 14.22 30.87
C SER A 619 -38.20 15.62 30.27
N ALA A 620 -38.67 16.64 30.98
CA ALA A 620 -38.53 18.03 30.55
C ALA A 620 -37.06 18.41 30.27
N LEU A 621 -36.13 17.95 31.12
CA LEU A 621 -34.70 18.23 30.96
C LEU A 621 -34.09 17.56 29.73
N GLU A 622 -34.41 16.29 29.46
CA GLU A 622 -33.92 15.56 28.29
C GLU A 622 -34.42 16.23 27.00
N ARG A 623 -35.70 16.59 26.98
CA ARG A 623 -36.34 17.29 25.89
C ARG A 623 -35.68 18.64 25.63
N GLU A 624 -35.53 19.46 26.67
CA GLU A 624 -34.90 20.79 26.57
C GLU A 624 -33.43 20.68 26.13
N SER A 625 -32.69 19.68 26.61
CA SER A 625 -31.29 19.44 26.21
C SER A 625 -31.17 19.09 24.72
N ALA A 626 -32.07 18.27 24.19
CA ALA A 626 -32.08 17.91 22.77
C ALA A 626 -32.48 19.09 21.87
N ILE A 627 -33.44 19.92 22.28
CA ILE A 627 -33.81 21.15 21.57
C ILE A 627 -32.66 22.18 21.65
N GLY A 628 -31.98 22.25 22.80
CA GLY A 628 -30.87 23.16 23.07
C GLY A 628 -29.68 22.97 22.13
N GLU A 629 -29.53 21.81 21.49
CA GLU A 629 -28.48 21.54 20.50
C GLU A 629 -28.48 22.52 19.31
N PHE A 630 -29.63 23.13 19.05
CA PHE A 630 -29.85 24.09 17.97
C PHE A 630 -29.63 25.55 18.39
N ASN A 631 -29.24 25.83 19.65
CA ASN A 631 -28.88 27.17 20.15
C ASN A 631 -29.92 28.28 19.83
N GLY A 632 -31.21 27.95 19.89
CA GLY A 632 -32.30 28.90 19.62
C GLY A 632 -32.57 29.17 18.13
N ALA A 633 -32.01 28.38 17.21
CA ALA A 633 -32.30 28.49 15.78
C ALA A 633 -33.79 28.31 15.47
N GLY A 634 -34.30 29.07 14.49
CA GLY A 634 -35.70 28.97 14.05
C GLY A 634 -36.03 27.72 13.23
N SER A 635 -35.01 27.02 12.72
CA SER A 635 -35.14 25.80 11.94
C SER A 635 -34.09 24.77 12.34
N SER A 636 -34.29 23.54 11.90
CA SER A 636 -33.39 22.42 12.16
C SER A 636 -32.28 22.28 11.12
N SER A 637 -32.00 23.29 10.29
CA SER A 637 -31.10 23.14 9.12
C SER A 637 -29.62 22.84 9.45
N ASP A 638 -29.17 23.00 10.69
CA ASP A 638 -27.82 22.66 11.13
C ASP A 638 -27.64 21.14 11.30
N ASN A 639 -26.87 20.51 10.40
CA ASN A 639 -26.56 19.09 10.45
C ASN A 639 -25.81 18.65 11.71
N ALA A 640 -24.93 19.50 12.26
CA ALA A 640 -24.21 19.18 13.48
C ALA A 640 -25.16 19.15 14.68
N ALA A 641 -26.10 20.11 14.76
CA ALA A 641 -27.16 20.09 15.77
C ALA A 641 -28.10 18.89 15.62
N ARG A 642 -28.50 18.54 14.38
CA ARG A 642 -29.29 17.33 14.10
C ARG A 642 -28.60 16.06 14.59
N ALA A 643 -27.29 15.92 14.32
CA ALA A 643 -26.50 14.77 14.74
C ALA A 643 -26.47 14.63 16.27
N ARG A 644 -26.20 15.74 16.99
CA ARG A 644 -26.17 15.76 18.45
C ARG A 644 -27.55 15.48 19.07
N ALA A 645 -28.62 16.04 18.50
CA ALA A 645 -29.99 15.76 18.95
C ALA A 645 -30.38 14.28 18.72
N LEU A 646 -30.06 13.71 17.55
CA LEU A 646 -30.27 12.29 17.26
C LEU A 646 -29.50 11.39 18.25
N ARG A 647 -28.22 11.70 18.52
CA ARG A 647 -27.40 11.02 19.54
C ARG A 647 -28.08 11.03 20.91
N ARG A 648 -28.58 12.18 21.37
CA ARG A 648 -29.26 12.29 22.68
C ARG A 648 -30.48 11.37 22.79
N VAL A 649 -31.25 11.22 21.72
CA VAL A 649 -32.41 10.31 21.70
C VAL A 649 -31.95 8.85 21.62
N ALA A 650 -31.02 8.51 20.74
CA ALA A 650 -30.54 7.14 20.52
C ALA A 650 -29.74 6.56 21.71
N GLU A 651 -29.09 7.42 22.49
CA GLU A 651 -28.34 7.06 23.70
C GLU A 651 -29.15 7.23 24.99
N ASN A 652 -30.45 7.55 24.87
CA ASN A 652 -31.35 7.63 26.01
C ASN A 652 -31.42 6.27 26.73
N SER A 653 -31.28 6.26 28.07
CA SER A 653 -31.27 5.02 28.86
C SER A 653 -32.58 4.24 28.79
N THR A 654 -33.72 4.94 28.67
CA THR A 654 -35.03 4.30 28.54
C THR A 654 -35.13 3.58 27.20
N LEU A 655 -34.71 4.22 26.10
CA LEU A 655 -34.65 3.58 24.79
C LEU A 655 -33.72 2.36 24.81
N ALA A 656 -32.53 2.51 25.40
CA ALA A 656 -31.56 1.43 25.51
C ALA A 656 -32.11 0.20 26.24
N GLN A 657 -32.90 0.40 27.30
CA GLN A 657 -33.55 -0.68 28.02
C GLN A 657 -34.71 -1.31 27.23
N GLN A 658 -35.55 -0.48 26.59
CA GLN A 658 -36.70 -0.94 25.82
C GLN A 658 -36.31 -1.78 24.60
N GLU A 659 -35.26 -1.38 23.89
CA GLU A 659 -34.83 -2.06 22.66
C GLU A 659 -33.90 -3.26 22.90
N PHE A 660 -33.36 -3.43 24.10
CA PHE A 660 -32.34 -4.45 24.36
C PHE A 660 -32.73 -5.85 23.87
N ASN A 661 -33.91 -6.35 24.22
CA ASN A 661 -34.34 -7.70 23.81
C ASN A 661 -34.57 -7.80 22.30
N ARG A 662 -35.16 -6.77 21.68
CA ARG A 662 -35.46 -6.72 20.24
C ARG A 662 -34.17 -6.71 19.43
N ALA A 663 -33.24 -5.84 19.81
CA ALA A 663 -31.90 -5.78 19.25
C ALA A 663 -31.15 -7.10 19.50
N PHE A 664 -31.14 -7.66 20.71
CA PHE A 664 -30.41 -8.89 21.02
C PHE A 664 -30.86 -10.08 20.16
N VAL A 665 -32.17 -10.22 19.88
CA VAL A 665 -32.71 -11.22 18.94
C VAL A 665 -32.24 -10.93 17.51
N LEU A 666 -32.36 -9.68 17.05
CA LEU A 666 -31.93 -9.28 15.70
C LEU A 666 -30.44 -9.60 15.48
N MET A 667 -29.60 -9.36 16.48
CA MET A 667 -28.16 -9.59 16.39
C MET A 667 -27.80 -11.08 16.31
N GLN A 668 -28.69 -11.99 16.69
CA GLN A 668 -28.48 -13.42 16.43
C GLN A 668 -28.53 -13.69 14.90
N TYR A 669 -29.45 -13.05 14.18
CA TYR A 669 -29.55 -13.17 12.73
C TYR A 669 -28.39 -12.45 12.03
N PHE A 670 -28.05 -11.23 12.45
CA PHE A 670 -26.98 -10.47 11.82
C PHE A 670 -25.59 -11.03 12.08
N GLY A 671 -25.32 -11.49 13.30
CA GLY A 671 -24.00 -11.99 13.65
C GLY A 671 -23.79 -13.44 13.24
N TYR A 672 -24.62 -14.39 13.72
CA TYR A 672 -24.41 -15.80 13.37
C TYR A 672 -24.86 -16.13 11.94
N LEU A 673 -26.04 -15.66 11.52
CA LEU A 673 -26.62 -16.08 10.24
C LEU A 673 -26.25 -15.16 9.07
N ARG A 674 -25.75 -13.96 9.36
CA ARG A 674 -25.29 -12.94 8.40
C ARG A 674 -26.39 -12.58 7.36
N ARG A 675 -27.64 -12.43 7.82
CA ARG A 675 -28.81 -12.12 6.97
C ARG A 675 -29.94 -11.44 7.75
N ASN A 676 -30.95 -10.92 7.06
CA ASN A 676 -32.16 -10.43 7.71
C ASN A 676 -33.03 -11.59 8.25
N PRO A 677 -33.89 -11.34 9.26
CA PRO A 677 -34.72 -12.39 9.85
C PRO A 677 -35.74 -13.05 8.90
N ASN A 678 -36.08 -12.38 7.80
CA ASN A 678 -37.04 -12.83 6.79
C ASN A 678 -36.38 -13.24 5.46
N GLU A 679 -35.13 -13.70 5.51
CA GLU A 679 -34.37 -14.15 4.35
C GLU A 679 -33.87 -15.59 4.54
N GLY A 680 -33.40 -16.22 3.46
CA GLY A 680 -32.85 -17.57 3.52
C GLY A 680 -33.94 -18.62 3.75
N ARG A 681 -33.93 -19.28 4.92
CA ARG A 681 -34.93 -20.30 5.26
C ARG A 681 -36.23 -19.72 5.78
N ASP A 682 -36.21 -18.46 6.21
CA ASP A 682 -37.38 -17.75 6.72
C ASP A 682 -37.97 -16.89 5.58
N ALA A 683 -39.29 -16.96 5.37
CA ALA A 683 -40.00 -16.13 4.39
C ALA A 683 -40.68 -14.91 5.02
N ASP A 684 -40.73 -14.86 6.36
CA ASP A 684 -41.37 -13.82 7.16
C ASP A 684 -40.65 -13.65 8.50
N HIS A 685 -41.23 -12.92 9.46
CA HIS A 685 -40.61 -12.66 10.76
C HIS A 685 -41.05 -13.64 11.85
N THR A 686 -41.66 -14.78 11.51
CA THR A 686 -42.12 -15.78 12.48
C THR A 686 -41.01 -16.27 13.40
N GLY A 687 -39.81 -16.50 12.85
CA GLY A 687 -38.65 -16.91 13.65
C GLY A 687 -38.19 -15.83 14.64
N TYR A 688 -38.14 -14.58 14.18
CA TYR A 688 -37.79 -13.43 15.03
C TYR A 688 -38.81 -13.24 16.16
N ASP A 689 -40.09 -13.30 15.82
CA ASP A 689 -41.20 -13.20 16.77
C ASP A 689 -41.16 -14.32 17.84
N PHE A 690 -40.90 -15.55 17.41
CA PHE A 690 -40.76 -16.69 18.31
C PHE A 690 -39.65 -16.44 19.34
N TRP A 691 -38.47 -16.03 18.89
CA TRP A 691 -37.33 -15.78 19.78
C TRP A 691 -37.54 -14.57 20.68
N LEU A 692 -38.14 -13.49 20.16
CA LEU A 692 -38.49 -12.32 20.97
C LEU A 692 -39.50 -12.67 22.06
N THR A 693 -40.56 -13.41 21.70
CA THR A 693 -41.57 -13.89 22.65
C THR A 693 -40.93 -14.78 23.72
N LYS A 694 -40.08 -15.74 23.32
CA LYS A 694 -39.40 -16.65 24.26
C LYS A 694 -38.43 -15.91 25.18
N LEU A 695 -37.66 -14.95 24.66
CA LEU A 695 -36.72 -14.16 25.45
C LEU A 695 -37.45 -13.29 26.48
N ASN A 696 -38.56 -12.67 26.08
CA ASN A 696 -39.40 -11.87 26.98
C ASN A 696 -40.04 -12.70 28.10
N GLN A 697 -40.46 -13.94 27.82
CA GLN A 697 -40.97 -14.87 28.85
C GLN A 697 -39.97 -15.13 29.99
N PHE A 698 -38.67 -15.03 29.69
CA PHE A 698 -37.59 -15.19 30.67
C PHE A 698 -36.92 -13.87 31.06
N ASN A 699 -37.60 -12.73 30.88
CA ASN A 699 -37.11 -11.39 31.26
C ASN A 699 -35.72 -11.05 30.66
N GLY A 700 -35.45 -11.47 29.42
CA GLY A 700 -34.15 -11.22 28.78
C GLY A 700 -33.04 -12.22 29.12
N ASP A 701 -33.33 -13.25 29.94
CA ASP A 701 -32.36 -14.30 30.29
C ASP A 701 -32.08 -15.22 29.08
N PHE A 702 -30.94 -15.00 28.43
CA PHE A 702 -30.52 -15.75 27.25
C PHE A 702 -30.21 -17.22 27.53
N GLN A 703 -29.88 -17.57 28.78
CA GLN A 703 -29.61 -18.95 29.17
C GLN A 703 -30.93 -19.70 29.32
N LYS A 704 -31.91 -19.13 30.05
CA LYS A 704 -33.23 -19.77 30.25
C LYS A 704 -34.05 -19.84 28.97
N SER A 705 -33.94 -18.83 28.10
CA SER A 705 -34.55 -18.87 26.77
C SER A 705 -33.84 -19.82 25.81
N GLU A 706 -32.64 -20.31 26.17
CA GLU A 706 -31.75 -21.11 25.33
C GLU A 706 -31.43 -20.47 23.97
N MET A 707 -31.58 -19.15 23.84
CA MET A 707 -31.53 -18.51 22.53
C MET A 707 -30.13 -18.60 21.91
N VAL A 708 -29.12 -18.12 22.63
CA VAL A 708 -27.72 -18.17 22.14
C VAL A 708 -27.31 -19.61 21.83
N LYS A 709 -27.69 -20.56 22.70
CA LYS A 709 -27.47 -22.00 22.49
C LYS A 709 -28.05 -22.45 21.14
N ALA A 710 -29.31 -22.12 20.87
CA ALA A 710 -29.98 -22.53 19.65
C ALA A 710 -29.28 -22.01 18.38
N PHE A 711 -28.82 -20.75 18.37
CA PHE A 711 -28.11 -20.18 17.22
C PHE A 711 -26.72 -20.78 17.03
N ILE A 712 -25.90 -20.92 18.09
CA ILE A 712 -24.56 -21.52 17.98
C ILE A 712 -24.57 -23.01 17.61
N SER A 713 -25.67 -23.72 17.90
CA SER A 713 -25.85 -25.13 17.50
C SER A 713 -26.67 -25.29 16.22
N SER A 714 -27.21 -24.21 15.66
CA SER A 714 -28.12 -24.30 14.51
C SER A 714 -27.42 -24.92 13.30
N THR A 715 -28.16 -25.73 12.54
CA THR A 715 -27.66 -26.28 11.28
C THR A 715 -27.20 -25.17 10.35
N GLU A 716 -27.94 -24.06 10.29
CA GLU A 716 -27.61 -22.92 9.42
C GLU A 716 -26.28 -22.24 9.78
N TYR A 717 -25.97 -22.05 11.07
CA TYR A 717 -24.68 -21.49 11.48
C TYR A 717 -23.54 -22.50 11.26
N ARG A 718 -23.75 -23.77 11.63
CA ARG A 718 -22.74 -24.82 11.46
C ARG A 718 -22.40 -25.07 9.99
N GLN A 719 -23.39 -24.94 9.10
CA GLN A 719 -23.20 -25.07 7.65
C GLN A 719 -22.41 -23.92 7.01
N ARG A 720 -22.06 -22.86 7.75
CA ARG A 720 -21.10 -21.88 7.23
C ARG A 720 -19.69 -22.45 7.15
N PHE A 721 -19.40 -23.44 8.01
CA PHE A 721 -18.04 -23.93 8.20
C PHE A 721 -17.84 -25.35 7.70
N ARG A 722 -18.90 -26.04 7.23
CA ARG A 722 -18.83 -27.41 6.69
C ARG A 722 -20.14 -27.78 5.95
N PRO A 723 -20.10 -28.60 4.88
CA PRO A 723 -21.29 -29.11 4.18
C PRO A 723 -22.39 -29.71 5.07
#